data_AF-A0A9P5E0W2-F1
#
_entry.id   AF-A0A9P5E0W2-F1
#
_cell.length_a   1.000
_cell.length_b   1.000
_cell.length_c   1.000
_cell.angle_alpha   90.00
_cell.angle_beta   90.00
_cell.angle_gamma   90.00
#
_symmetry.space_group_name_H-M   'P 1'
#
loop_
_entity.id
_entity.type
_entity.pdbx_description
1 polymer ?
#
loop_
_entity_poly.entity_id
_entity_poly.type
_entity_poly.pdbx_seq_one_letter_code
_entity_poly.pdbx_strand_id
1 'polypeptide(L)'
;MAEMASRIASLERSLAQVAVQKEFPLASIKPSTDEQNAPKDLLLQKGSANQYLNEILVTRVIVEDGNLASALEISQSRQTSFSPSPFDAIGIMSSPCYSQHPSAFHPPKATAIKLWRIYLNNVEIILGLKLTHVPSDEVRVYSTIHNPTNAKLDDLAFCYSIYFAATVSLEESIDTTAQLQRYKAGIEQACAYGDFFNRPSLTGLRALAIYLSAIRVRNRGKSVWILNGLLVRVAQSLGLHKDGTKLSLSPFDSELRRRLWWHIITRDSRSGEDYGLEDPNNLISTSDVKLPLNVYDADIYPEMEAMPAEKPGWTDMTFSLTNIDLAKATEKLRAGPPSATLLNGKWRDEIIQEAHTKIKTRLDNCNAVTPHQRLTVHCSEYLLRKLTFVSRQQCISETMVTILVTGANRGIGYAIVQAIATRLASSTIILGCRKRDAAQEAIESLRNNGVTAQLDHIELDIESDISIEAAVTSLERRHGKLDVLINNAGKVEKRVSDKLADIRAASNSCFNNLITSNAIVTHAFSKLLRKSSWPRVIMISSARGSISRTTNKELPPVANIDYCVSKVGLNMLMLHLQNAENYSENDSKISFWAISPGHCKTSFNGYRGKKDPLEGAEVVVRLLEAEKGQIESGTFWEYESGIFGQVPW
;
A
#
# COMPACT_ATOMS: atom_id res chain seq x y z
N MET A 1 33.46 15.81 -6.08
CA MET A 1 33.72 14.35 -6.26
C MET A 1 33.99 13.66 -4.92
N ALA A 2 35.09 13.97 -4.21
CA ALA A 2 35.41 13.32 -2.92
C ALA A 2 34.35 13.54 -1.82
N GLU A 3 33.83 14.76 -1.69
CA GLU A 3 32.78 15.08 -0.71
C GLU A 3 31.45 14.36 -1.01
N MET A 4 31.04 14.32 -2.28
CA MET A 4 29.86 13.57 -2.72
C MET A 4 30.03 12.06 -2.50
N ALA A 5 31.20 11.51 -2.80
CA ALA A 5 31.51 10.11 -2.53
C ALA A 5 31.45 9.79 -1.02
N SER A 6 31.90 10.71 -0.16
CA SER A 6 31.80 10.59 1.30
C SER A 6 30.34 10.60 1.79
N ARG A 7 29.50 11.51 1.26
CA ARG A 7 28.06 11.56 1.58
C ARG A 7 27.33 10.29 1.13
N ILE A 8 27.65 9.77 -0.06
CA ILE A 8 27.10 8.50 -0.56
C ILE A 8 27.56 7.32 0.31
N ALA A 9 28.84 7.26 0.67
CA ALA A 9 29.36 6.22 1.58
C ALA A 9 28.80 6.32 3.00
N SER A 10 28.38 7.51 3.44
CA SER A 10 27.63 7.70 4.69
C SER A 10 26.21 7.12 4.57
N LEU A 11 25.50 7.42 3.48
CA LEU A 11 24.20 6.82 3.16
C LEU A 11 24.25 5.29 3.06
N GLU A 12 25.25 4.74 2.37
CA GLU A 12 25.50 3.30 2.27
C GLU A 12 25.78 2.69 3.64
N ARG A 13 26.57 3.36 4.50
CA ARG A 13 26.79 2.93 5.88
C ARG A 13 25.52 2.96 6.72
N SER A 14 24.69 4.00 6.59
CA SER A 14 23.39 4.07 7.28
C SER A 14 22.43 2.99 6.78
N LEU A 15 22.35 2.76 5.47
CA LEU A 15 21.56 1.68 4.86
C LEU A 15 22.07 0.30 5.26
N ALA A 16 23.39 0.11 5.31
CA ALA A 16 24.02 -1.13 5.75
C ALA A 16 23.86 -1.34 7.26
N GLN A 17 23.92 -0.30 8.09
CA GLN A 17 23.63 -0.39 9.52
C GLN A 17 22.18 -0.81 9.77
N VAL A 18 21.23 -0.28 8.98
CA VAL A 18 19.82 -0.70 9.01
C VAL A 18 19.66 -2.15 8.51
N ALA A 19 20.46 -2.59 7.54
CA ALA A 19 20.44 -3.97 7.04
C ALA A 19 21.17 -4.99 7.96
N VAL A 20 22.15 -4.53 8.75
CA VAL A 20 22.96 -5.34 9.68
C VAL A 20 22.36 -5.35 11.09
N GLN A 21 21.46 -4.42 11.41
CA GLN A 21 20.51 -4.58 12.52
C GLN A 21 19.58 -5.76 12.22
N LYS A 22 20.08 -6.97 12.51
CA LYS A 22 19.27 -8.12 12.87
C LYS A 22 18.25 -7.63 13.88
N GLU A 23 16.98 -7.86 13.56
CA GLU A 23 15.84 -7.72 14.45
C GLU A 23 15.94 -6.46 15.32
N PHE A 24 15.24 -5.40 14.90
CA PHE A 24 14.55 -4.62 15.94
C PHE A 24 13.96 -5.66 16.89
N PRO A 25 14.29 -5.64 18.19
CA PRO A 25 13.49 -6.39 19.13
C PRO A 25 12.08 -5.95 18.80
N LEU A 26 11.20 -6.90 18.46
CA LEU A 26 9.80 -6.73 18.78
C LEU A 26 9.77 -6.59 20.31
N ALA A 27 10.21 -5.43 20.82
CA ALA A 27 9.66 -4.89 22.03
C ALA A 27 8.17 -5.01 21.78
N SER A 28 7.53 -5.79 22.64
CA SER A 28 6.12 -6.10 22.61
C SER A 28 5.31 -4.80 22.53
N ILE A 29 5.18 -4.24 21.35
CA ILE A 29 4.14 -3.29 21.00
C ILE A 29 2.93 -4.19 21.00
N LYS A 30 2.26 -4.25 22.15
CA LYS A 30 0.89 -4.75 22.20
C LYS A 30 0.15 -3.88 21.20
N PRO A 31 -0.44 -4.45 20.13
CA PRO A 31 -1.38 -3.69 19.33
C PRO A 31 -2.45 -3.20 20.29
N SER A 32 -2.54 -1.87 20.44
CA SER A 32 -3.69 -1.29 21.11
C SER A 32 -4.93 -1.71 20.32
N THR A 33 -6.05 -1.91 20.99
CA THR A 33 -7.31 -2.39 20.43
C THR A 33 -7.88 -1.53 19.29
N ASP A 34 -7.21 -0.43 18.92
CA ASP A 34 -7.63 0.56 17.93
C ASP A 34 -6.95 0.40 16.54
N GLU A 35 -5.94 -0.47 16.37
CA GLU A 35 -5.34 -0.77 15.04
C GLU A 35 -6.37 -1.17 13.99
N GLN A 36 -7.49 -1.78 14.43
CA GLN A 36 -8.48 -2.44 13.57
C GLN A 36 -9.58 -1.51 13.05
N ASN A 37 -9.54 -0.22 13.42
CA ASN A 37 -10.51 0.80 13.01
C ASN A 37 -9.86 2.07 12.46
N ALA A 38 -8.57 2.04 12.07
CA ALA A 38 -7.91 3.21 11.48
C ALA A 38 -8.71 3.65 10.23
N PRO A 39 -9.39 4.80 10.27
CA PRO A 39 -10.22 5.21 9.16
C PRO A 39 -9.30 5.52 7.96
N LYS A 40 -9.70 5.09 6.75
CA LYS A 40 -8.99 5.43 5.50
C LYS A 40 -8.75 6.93 5.38
N ASP A 41 -9.68 7.69 5.93
CA ASP A 41 -9.71 9.13 5.96
C ASP A 41 -9.78 9.59 7.42
N LEU A 42 -8.78 10.35 7.87
CA LEU A 42 -8.70 10.89 9.21
C LEU A 42 -8.80 12.41 9.17
N LEU A 43 -9.78 12.98 9.88
CA LEU A 43 -9.88 14.42 10.08
C LEU A 43 -9.51 14.76 11.52
N LEU A 44 -8.31 15.30 11.72
CA LEU A 44 -7.84 15.79 13.01
C LEU A 44 -8.45 17.17 13.28
N GLN A 45 -9.21 17.30 14.37
CA GLN A 45 -9.83 18.56 14.81
C GLN A 45 -9.28 18.95 16.18
N LYS A 46 -8.62 20.11 16.28
CA LYS A 46 -8.16 20.68 17.56
C LYS A 46 -8.33 22.20 17.57
N GLY A 47 -9.30 22.69 18.35
CA GLY A 47 -9.63 24.12 18.40
C GLY A 47 -10.20 24.63 17.07
N SER A 48 -9.53 25.59 16.43
CA SER A 48 -9.91 26.14 15.11
C SER A 48 -9.16 25.53 13.93
N ALA A 49 -8.22 24.61 14.17
CA ALA A 49 -7.40 23.98 13.14
C ALA A 49 -7.92 22.58 12.79
N ASN A 50 -8.09 22.34 11.48
CA ASN A 50 -8.51 21.07 10.92
C ASN A 50 -7.45 20.57 9.93
N GLN A 51 -7.05 19.30 10.04
CA GLN A 51 -6.17 18.64 9.09
C GLN A 51 -6.78 17.32 8.62
N TYR A 52 -6.94 17.20 7.31
CA TYR A 52 -7.37 15.97 6.66
C TYR A 52 -6.14 15.16 6.25
N LEU A 53 -6.22 13.85 6.46
CA LEU A 53 -5.19 12.87 6.16
C LEU A 53 -5.85 11.67 5.50
N ASN A 54 -5.29 11.19 4.41
CA ASN A 54 -5.71 9.95 3.75
C ASN A 54 -4.52 9.12 3.25
N GLU A 55 -3.29 9.54 3.51
CA GLU A 55 -2.10 8.72 3.25
C GLU A 55 -2.02 7.56 4.25
N ILE A 56 -1.97 6.35 3.73
CA ILE A 56 -2.18 5.11 4.50
C ILE A 56 -1.14 4.84 5.59
N LEU A 57 0.13 5.20 5.38
CA LEU A 57 1.16 4.98 6.38
C LEU A 57 1.01 5.98 7.54
N VAL A 58 0.74 7.24 7.21
CA VAL A 58 0.57 8.32 8.19
C VAL A 58 -0.69 8.08 9.02
N THR A 59 -1.82 7.74 8.42
CA THR A 59 -3.07 7.48 9.16
C THR A 59 -2.93 6.32 10.13
N ARG A 60 -2.25 5.23 9.75
CA ARG A 60 -2.03 4.08 10.62
C ARG A 60 -1.10 4.38 11.78
N VAL A 61 0.05 5.00 11.51
CA VAL A 61 1.01 5.34 12.57
C VAL A 61 0.39 6.28 13.60
N ILE A 62 -0.48 7.22 13.17
CA ILE A 62 -1.19 8.11 14.10
C ILE A 62 -2.21 7.35 14.97
N VAL A 63 -2.88 6.36 14.40
CA VAL A 63 -3.85 5.53 15.13
C VAL A 63 -3.15 4.60 16.11
N GLU A 64 -2.00 4.03 15.72
CA GLU A 64 -1.17 3.16 16.56
C GLU A 64 -0.50 3.92 17.71
N ASP A 65 0.03 5.12 17.42
CA ASP A 65 0.71 5.98 18.38
C ASP A 65 -0.06 7.30 18.54
N GLY A 66 -1.07 7.30 19.42
CA GLY A 66 -1.87 8.49 19.74
C GLY A 66 -1.04 9.69 20.25
N ASN A 67 0.22 9.49 20.65
CA ASN A 67 1.13 10.60 20.95
C ASN A 67 1.67 11.26 19.67
N LEU A 68 1.77 10.55 18.55
CA LEU A 68 2.24 11.12 17.28
C LEU A 68 1.22 12.07 16.66
N ALA A 69 -0.07 11.90 16.96
CA ALA A 69 -1.09 12.91 16.68
C ALA A 69 -0.70 14.28 17.24
N SER A 70 -0.06 14.29 18.42
CA SER A 70 0.45 15.51 19.07
C SER A 70 1.76 16.03 18.48
N ALA A 71 2.55 15.18 17.82
CA ALA A 71 3.82 15.55 17.15
C ALA A 71 3.61 16.08 15.72
N LEU A 72 2.54 15.62 15.04
CA LEU A 72 2.07 16.19 13.77
C LEU A 72 1.23 17.46 13.97
N GLU A 73 0.95 17.85 15.22
CA GLU A 73 0.33 19.13 15.52
C GLU A 73 1.16 20.25 14.88
N ILE A 74 0.47 21.05 14.08
CA ILE A 74 0.88 22.41 13.79
C ILE A 74 1.19 23.02 15.15
N SER A 75 2.47 23.26 15.40
CA SER A 75 2.96 23.90 16.61
C SER A 75 2.33 25.29 16.66
N GLN A 76 1.13 25.42 17.23
CA GLN A 76 0.69 26.66 17.82
C GLN A 76 1.47 26.83 19.12
N SER A 77 2.80 26.90 19.03
CA SER A 77 3.46 27.84 19.90
C SER A 77 2.81 29.17 19.55
N ARG A 78 2.13 29.81 20.50
CA ARG A 78 1.92 31.26 20.45
C ARG A 78 3.30 31.87 20.26
N GLN A 79 3.74 32.06 19.03
CA GLN A 79 5.02 32.70 18.73
C GLN A 79 4.82 34.16 19.09
N THR A 80 5.32 34.52 20.27
CA THR A 80 5.45 35.90 20.73
C THR A 80 6.62 36.62 20.04
N SER A 81 7.36 35.94 19.14
CA SER A 81 8.35 36.57 18.25
C SER A 81 8.34 35.91 16.86
N PHE A 82 8.07 36.69 15.81
CA PHE A 82 8.21 36.29 14.42
C PHE A 82 9.69 36.40 14.02
N SER A 83 10.45 35.31 14.07
CA SER A 83 11.70 35.23 13.33
C SER A 83 11.40 34.53 11.99
N PRO A 84 11.39 35.25 10.85
CA PRO A 84 11.00 34.65 9.57
C PRO A 84 12.05 33.62 9.14
N SER A 85 11.64 32.36 9.02
CA SER A 85 12.52 31.31 8.50
C SER A 85 12.71 31.49 7.00
N PRO A 86 13.93 31.31 6.46
CA PRO A 86 14.13 31.26 5.01
C PRO A 86 13.39 30.11 4.32
N PHE A 87 12.92 29.13 5.08
CA PHE A 87 12.16 27.98 4.59
C PHE A 87 10.65 28.15 4.74
N ASP A 88 10.18 29.25 5.32
CA ASP A 88 8.75 29.56 5.33
C ASP A 88 8.31 29.90 3.91
N ALA A 89 7.20 29.32 3.47
CA ALA A 89 6.59 29.61 2.18
C ALA A 89 5.91 31.00 2.11
N ILE A 90 5.85 31.71 3.24
CA ILE A 90 5.30 33.06 3.34
C ILE A 90 6.22 34.02 2.57
N GLY A 91 5.65 34.77 1.62
CA GLY A 91 6.34 35.83 0.89
C GLY A 91 6.08 35.85 -0.63
N ILE A 92 5.91 34.69 -1.29
CA ILE A 92 5.64 34.62 -2.74
C ILE A 92 4.33 35.34 -3.12
N MET A 93 3.33 35.29 -2.24
CA MET A 93 2.03 35.96 -2.42
C MET A 93 1.92 37.28 -1.64
N SER A 94 3.02 37.75 -1.04
CA SER A 94 3.03 38.98 -0.24
C SER A 94 3.25 40.21 -1.10
N SER A 95 2.85 41.38 -0.59
CA SER A 95 3.07 42.65 -1.28
C SER A 95 4.57 42.91 -1.51
N PRO A 96 4.97 43.42 -2.69
CA PRO A 96 6.35 43.83 -2.95
C PRO A 96 6.84 44.87 -1.96
N CYS A 97 8.14 44.84 -1.71
CA CYS A 97 8.83 45.87 -0.94
C CYS A 97 9.48 46.82 -1.94
N TYR A 98 8.77 47.90 -2.29
CA TYR A 98 9.24 48.86 -3.29
C TYR A 98 10.47 49.69 -2.87
N SER A 99 11.01 49.46 -1.67
CA SER A 99 12.18 50.18 -1.16
C SER A 99 13.50 49.68 -1.77
N GLN A 100 13.53 48.46 -2.32
CA GLN A 100 14.73 47.88 -2.91
C GLN A 100 14.39 47.17 -4.22
N HIS A 101 15.06 47.56 -5.30
CA HIS A 101 14.93 46.88 -6.59
C HIS A 101 15.46 45.43 -6.48
N PRO A 102 14.86 44.44 -7.18
CA PRO A 102 15.30 43.04 -7.11
C PRO A 102 16.80 42.82 -7.35
N SER A 103 17.47 43.66 -8.15
CA SER A 103 18.92 43.57 -8.37
C SER A 103 19.78 43.83 -7.12
N ALA A 104 19.25 44.52 -6.10
CA ALA A 104 19.96 44.81 -4.85
C ALA A 104 20.29 43.54 -4.04
N PHE A 105 19.49 42.48 -4.22
CA PHE A 105 19.68 41.19 -3.56
C PHE A 105 20.75 40.32 -4.25
N HIS A 106 21.29 40.74 -5.41
CA HIS A 106 22.26 39.95 -6.15
C HIS A 106 23.57 39.84 -5.35
N PRO A 107 24.16 38.64 -5.21
CA PRO A 107 25.43 38.49 -4.50
C PRO A 107 26.59 39.04 -5.36
N PRO A 108 27.78 39.27 -4.78
CA PRO A 108 28.96 39.65 -5.56
C PRO A 108 29.25 38.65 -6.69
N LYS A 109 29.79 39.13 -7.82
CA LYS A 109 30.05 38.33 -9.04
C LYS A 109 30.82 37.02 -8.74
N ALA A 110 31.86 37.08 -7.92
CA ALA A 110 32.64 35.90 -7.54
C ALA A 110 31.80 34.85 -6.81
N THR A 111 30.93 35.28 -5.88
CA THR A 111 30.02 34.41 -5.14
C THR A 111 28.96 33.81 -6.06
N ALA A 112 28.37 34.60 -6.96
CA ALA A 112 27.37 34.13 -7.91
C ALA A 112 27.91 33.02 -8.83
N ILE A 113 29.13 33.20 -9.36
CA ILE A 113 29.80 32.19 -10.20
C ILE A 113 30.07 30.91 -9.41
N LYS A 114 30.49 31.04 -8.14
CA LYS A 114 30.70 29.89 -7.26
C LYS A 114 29.40 29.14 -7.01
N LEU A 115 28.30 29.85 -6.74
CA LEU A 115 26.98 29.26 -6.50
C LEU A 115 26.43 28.54 -7.74
N TRP A 116 26.61 29.09 -8.94
CA TRP A 116 26.27 28.41 -10.19
C TRP A 116 26.99 27.06 -10.33
N ARG A 117 28.31 27.04 -10.08
CA ARG A 117 29.08 25.79 -10.12
C ARG A 117 28.63 24.79 -9.05
N ILE A 118 28.29 25.26 -7.85
CA ILE A 118 27.77 24.39 -6.79
C ILE A 118 26.43 23.79 -7.22
N TYR A 119 25.53 24.60 -7.81
CA TYR A 119 24.26 24.13 -8.33
C TYR A 119 24.43 23.01 -9.36
N LEU A 120 25.28 23.22 -10.37
CA LEU A 120 25.54 22.21 -11.40
C LEU A 120 26.07 20.89 -10.83
N ASN A 121 26.93 20.95 -9.81
CA ASN A 121 27.58 19.75 -9.25
C ASN A 121 26.70 19.01 -8.22
N ASN A 122 25.98 19.76 -7.38
CA ASN A 122 25.32 19.22 -6.19
C ASN A 122 23.79 19.14 -6.35
N VAL A 123 23.20 19.92 -7.24
CA VAL A 123 21.75 20.14 -7.28
C VAL A 123 21.14 19.65 -8.58
N GLU A 124 21.64 20.10 -9.74
CA GLU A 124 20.98 19.90 -11.05
C GLU A 124 20.54 18.45 -11.33
N ILE A 125 21.44 17.50 -11.10
CA ILE A 125 21.20 16.07 -11.39
C ILE A 125 20.29 15.40 -10.32
N ILE A 126 20.20 15.97 -9.12
CA ILE A 126 19.62 15.32 -7.92
C ILE A 126 18.28 15.95 -7.50
N LEU A 127 18.02 17.22 -7.85
CA LEU A 127 16.82 17.98 -7.48
C LEU A 127 15.52 17.41 -8.09
N GLY A 128 15.62 16.42 -8.99
CA GLY A 128 14.50 15.69 -9.60
C GLY A 128 14.63 15.64 -11.12
N LEU A 129 13.70 16.32 -11.81
CA LEU A 129 13.76 16.52 -13.27
C LEU A 129 14.74 17.62 -13.65
N LYS A 130 15.49 17.41 -14.73
CA LYS A 130 16.45 18.38 -15.29
C LYS A 130 15.72 19.64 -15.76
N LEU A 131 15.61 20.61 -14.84
CA LEU A 131 14.89 21.87 -15.05
C LEU A 131 15.72 22.87 -15.82
N THR A 132 17.03 22.66 -15.98
CA THR A 132 17.89 23.48 -16.81
C THR A 132 18.32 22.81 -18.10
N HIS A 133 18.57 23.64 -19.10
CA HIS A 133 19.33 23.27 -20.28
C HIS A 133 20.66 24.01 -20.17
N VAL A 134 21.66 23.31 -19.63
CA VAL A 134 22.92 23.92 -19.18
C VAL A 134 23.55 24.82 -20.25
N PRO A 135 23.67 24.42 -21.54
CA PRO A 135 24.29 25.27 -22.56
C PRO A 135 23.58 26.62 -22.76
N SER A 136 22.24 26.65 -22.81
CA SER A 136 21.50 27.90 -23.02
C SER A 136 21.35 28.73 -21.75
N ASP A 137 21.17 28.06 -20.61
CA ASP A 137 20.97 28.73 -19.33
C ASP A 137 22.29 29.25 -18.74
N GLU A 138 23.43 28.66 -19.09
CA GLU A 138 24.74 29.18 -18.68
C GLU A 138 24.97 30.58 -19.24
N VAL A 139 24.65 30.82 -20.52
CA VAL A 139 24.71 32.15 -21.14
C VAL A 139 23.79 33.13 -20.40
N ARG A 140 22.56 32.69 -20.08
CA ARG A 140 21.58 33.49 -19.33
C ARG A 140 22.12 33.86 -17.95
N VAL A 141 22.58 32.89 -17.17
CA VAL A 141 23.12 33.09 -15.82
C VAL A 141 24.32 34.03 -15.84
N TYR A 142 25.29 33.82 -16.73
CA TYR A 142 26.45 34.70 -16.82
C TYR A 142 26.09 36.13 -17.28
N SER A 143 25.12 36.28 -18.17
CA SER A 143 24.63 37.61 -18.59
C SER A 143 23.99 38.37 -17.42
N THR A 144 23.15 37.69 -16.62
CA THR A 144 22.52 38.25 -15.41
C THR A 144 23.55 38.60 -14.34
N ILE A 145 24.55 37.74 -14.13
CA ILE A 145 25.66 37.98 -13.20
C ILE A 145 26.47 39.21 -13.60
N HIS A 146 26.66 39.44 -14.90
CA HIS A 146 27.45 40.56 -15.39
C HIS A 146 26.73 41.90 -15.21
N ASN A 147 25.42 41.95 -15.46
CA ASN A 147 24.62 43.16 -15.37
C ASN A 147 23.25 42.90 -14.72
N PRO A 148 23.18 42.72 -13.38
CA PRO A 148 21.94 42.37 -12.69
C PRO A 148 20.91 43.51 -12.70
N THR A 149 21.33 44.76 -12.88
CA THR A 149 20.42 45.93 -12.87
C THR A 149 19.56 46.00 -14.13
N ASN A 150 20.10 45.56 -15.28
CA ASN A 150 19.38 45.56 -16.55
C ASN A 150 18.87 44.16 -16.96
N ALA A 151 19.03 43.16 -16.10
CA ALA A 151 18.56 41.81 -16.35
C ALA A 151 17.02 41.76 -16.30
N LYS A 152 16.41 40.85 -17.07
CA LYS A 152 14.97 40.60 -16.96
C LYS A 152 14.64 40.08 -15.57
N LEU A 153 13.48 40.48 -15.04
CA LEU A 153 13.04 40.09 -13.70
C LEU A 153 12.94 38.56 -13.55
N ASP A 154 12.47 37.86 -14.58
CA ASP A 154 12.44 36.40 -14.59
C ASP A 154 13.83 35.75 -14.56
N ASP A 155 14.82 36.37 -15.20
CA ASP A 155 16.21 35.89 -15.20
C ASP A 155 16.87 36.10 -13.84
N LEU A 156 16.53 37.20 -13.15
CA LEU A 156 16.91 37.44 -11.76
C LEU A 156 16.27 36.39 -10.83
N ALA A 157 14.96 36.16 -10.95
CA ALA A 157 14.26 35.13 -10.18
C ALA A 157 14.92 33.74 -10.38
N PHE A 158 15.20 33.38 -11.62
CA PHE A 158 15.88 32.13 -11.97
C PHE A 158 17.26 32.00 -11.32
N CYS A 159 18.08 33.06 -11.38
CA CYS A 159 19.38 33.08 -10.72
C CYS A 159 19.25 32.97 -9.20
N TYR A 160 18.30 33.68 -8.58
CA TYR A 160 18.09 33.58 -7.13
C TYR A 160 17.62 32.19 -6.70
N SER A 161 16.78 31.53 -7.48
CA SER A 161 16.37 30.14 -7.20
C SER A 161 17.54 29.17 -7.27
N ILE A 162 18.44 29.35 -8.25
CA ILE A 162 19.72 28.61 -8.34
C ILE A 162 20.59 28.87 -7.11
N TYR A 163 20.79 30.13 -6.73
CA TYR A 163 21.61 30.51 -5.59
C TYR A 163 21.05 29.96 -4.28
N PHE A 164 19.74 30.03 -4.11
CA PHE A 164 19.04 29.47 -2.96
C PHE A 164 19.25 27.95 -2.89
N ALA A 165 18.97 27.22 -3.98
CA ALA A 165 19.13 25.77 -4.03
C ALA A 165 20.58 25.32 -3.82
N ALA A 166 21.55 26.04 -4.40
CA ALA A 166 22.97 25.80 -4.17
C ALA A 166 23.34 25.97 -2.70
N THR A 167 22.85 27.03 -2.06
CA THR A 167 23.11 27.33 -0.65
C THR A 167 22.49 26.28 0.28
N VAL A 168 21.28 25.78 -0.03
CA VAL A 168 20.65 24.66 0.70
C VAL A 168 21.48 23.37 0.64
N SER A 169 22.27 23.16 -0.43
CA SER A 169 23.10 21.95 -0.60
C SER A 169 24.40 21.94 0.24
N LEU A 170 24.77 23.08 0.82
CA LEU A 170 25.97 23.26 1.63
C LEU A 170 25.72 22.90 3.11
N GLU A 171 26.80 22.59 3.85
CA GLU A 171 26.73 22.35 5.29
C GLU A 171 26.39 23.64 6.06
N GLU A 172 25.63 23.51 7.16
CA GLU A 172 25.07 24.66 7.89
C GLU A 172 26.13 25.53 8.56
N SER A 173 26.11 26.82 8.24
CA SER A 173 26.81 27.87 8.98
C SER A 173 25.89 29.07 9.20
N ILE A 174 26.19 29.93 10.18
CA ILE A 174 25.38 31.11 10.53
C ILE A 174 25.20 32.07 9.32
N ASP A 175 26.22 32.21 8.47
CA ASP A 175 26.16 33.02 7.23
C ASP A 175 25.17 32.42 6.21
N THR A 176 24.95 31.10 6.24
CA THR A 176 24.05 30.40 5.30
C THR A 176 22.61 30.87 5.45
N THR A 177 22.12 31.09 6.67
CA THR A 177 20.73 31.53 6.93
C THR A 177 20.47 32.93 6.38
N ALA A 178 21.41 33.87 6.56
CA ALA A 178 21.29 35.23 6.05
C ALA A 178 21.29 35.27 4.51
N GLN A 179 22.14 34.45 3.86
CA GLN A 179 22.16 34.32 2.41
C GLN A 179 20.86 33.71 1.87
N LEU A 180 20.32 32.68 2.54
CA LEU A 180 19.04 32.07 2.16
C LEU A 180 17.89 33.08 2.25
N GLN A 181 17.82 33.88 3.31
CA GLN A 181 16.82 34.95 3.43
C GLN A 181 16.98 36.01 2.34
N ARG A 182 18.22 36.40 2.01
CA ARG A 182 18.52 37.34 0.93
C ARG A 182 18.03 36.82 -0.43
N TYR A 183 18.33 35.57 -0.77
CA TYR A 183 17.92 34.99 -2.05
C TYR A 183 16.42 34.76 -2.12
N LYS A 184 15.79 34.32 -1.02
CA LYS A 184 14.33 34.27 -0.91
C LYS A 184 13.69 35.63 -1.20
N ALA A 185 14.16 36.69 -0.54
CA ALA A 185 13.67 38.05 -0.79
C ALA A 185 13.88 38.47 -2.25
N GLY A 186 15.02 38.12 -2.86
CA GLY A 186 15.28 38.35 -4.27
C GLY A 186 14.26 37.68 -5.21
N ILE A 187 13.89 36.42 -4.95
CA ILE A 187 12.86 35.68 -5.71
C ILE A 187 11.51 36.38 -5.56
N GLU A 188 11.12 36.70 -4.33
CA GLU A 188 9.82 37.32 -4.02
C GLU A 188 9.69 38.69 -4.68
N GLN A 189 10.73 39.54 -4.59
CA GLN A 189 10.73 40.85 -5.23
C GLN A 189 10.73 40.72 -6.77
N ALA A 190 11.49 39.78 -7.34
CA ALA A 190 11.50 39.57 -8.78
C ALA A 190 10.13 39.12 -9.31
N CYS A 191 9.46 38.18 -8.62
CA CYS A 191 8.10 37.76 -8.97
C CYS A 191 7.07 38.88 -8.82
N ALA A 192 7.18 39.68 -7.76
CA ALA A 192 6.23 40.76 -7.50
C ALA A 192 6.40 41.94 -8.47
N TYR A 193 7.62 42.39 -8.74
CA TYR A 193 7.90 43.42 -9.76
C TYR A 193 7.55 42.94 -11.17
N GLY A 194 7.70 41.65 -11.45
CA GLY A 194 7.39 41.04 -12.74
C GLY A 194 5.89 40.80 -12.96
N ASP A 195 5.07 41.01 -11.93
CA ASP A 195 3.63 40.67 -11.93
C ASP A 195 3.40 39.23 -12.39
N PHE A 196 4.19 38.29 -11.85
CA PHE A 196 4.34 36.94 -12.38
C PHE A 196 3.01 36.19 -12.55
N PHE A 197 2.04 36.40 -11.66
CA PHE A 197 0.75 35.70 -11.74
C PHE A 197 -0.12 36.20 -12.90
N ASN A 198 -0.02 37.47 -13.28
CA ASN A 198 -0.72 38.01 -14.43
C ASN A 198 0.09 37.87 -15.74
N ARG A 199 1.43 37.81 -15.63
CA ARG A 199 2.36 37.71 -16.76
C ARG A 199 3.33 36.54 -16.57
N PRO A 200 2.83 35.30 -16.50
CA PRO A 200 3.69 34.16 -16.27
C PRO A 200 4.62 33.94 -17.47
N SER A 201 5.85 33.50 -17.18
CA SER A 201 6.82 33.11 -18.20
C SER A 201 7.37 31.72 -17.89
N LEU A 202 7.90 31.05 -18.92
CA LEU A 202 8.52 29.73 -18.75
C LEU A 202 9.73 29.82 -17.80
N THR A 203 10.53 30.88 -17.89
CA THR A 203 11.68 31.11 -17.01
C THR A 203 11.27 31.34 -15.56
N GLY A 204 10.27 32.20 -15.32
CA GLY A 204 9.76 32.44 -13.97
C GLY A 204 9.13 31.17 -13.36
N LEU A 205 8.42 30.37 -14.17
CA LEU A 205 7.87 29.09 -13.73
C LEU A 205 8.97 28.09 -13.35
N ARG A 206 10.05 28.01 -14.14
CA ARG A 206 11.24 27.18 -13.82
C ARG A 206 11.93 27.65 -12.54
N ALA A 207 12.06 28.96 -12.34
CA ALA A 207 12.61 29.54 -11.12
C ALA A 207 11.83 29.06 -9.88
N LEU A 208 10.50 29.23 -9.88
CA LEU A 208 9.65 28.78 -8.79
C LEU A 208 9.71 27.26 -8.57
N ALA A 209 9.77 26.46 -9.64
CA ALA A 209 9.91 25.00 -9.52
C ALA A 209 11.23 24.58 -8.81
N ILE A 210 12.35 25.25 -9.15
CA ILE A 210 13.65 25.05 -8.47
C ILE A 210 13.54 25.47 -7.00
N TYR A 211 12.96 26.64 -6.74
CA TYR A 211 12.84 27.19 -5.39
C TYR A 211 12.00 26.29 -4.47
N LEU A 212 10.80 25.87 -4.92
CA LEU A 212 9.94 24.96 -4.16
C LEU A 212 10.61 23.60 -3.93
N SER A 213 11.44 23.16 -4.87
CA SER A 213 12.21 21.93 -4.70
C SER A 213 13.26 22.03 -3.59
N ALA A 214 13.91 23.19 -3.47
CA ALA A 214 14.91 23.47 -2.44
C ALA A 214 14.27 23.68 -1.05
N ILE A 215 13.14 24.39 -0.96
CA ILE A 215 12.44 24.63 0.32
C ILE A 215 12.02 23.31 0.99
N ARG A 216 11.53 22.36 0.19
CA ARG A 216 11.03 21.05 0.67
C ARG A 216 12.04 20.28 1.52
N VAL A 217 13.34 20.53 1.34
CA VAL A 217 14.41 19.89 2.13
C VAL A 217 14.19 20.09 3.64
N ARG A 218 13.70 21.26 4.05
CA ARG A 218 13.47 21.59 5.46
C ARG A 218 12.03 21.89 5.83
N ASN A 219 11.20 22.26 4.86
CA ASN A 219 9.78 22.52 5.08
C ASN A 219 8.94 21.46 4.36
N ARG A 220 8.40 20.51 5.12
CA ARG A 220 7.47 19.48 4.65
C ARG A 220 6.01 19.81 4.95
N GLY A 221 5.73 21.07 5.27
CA GLY A 221 4.40 21.54 5.68
C GLY A 221 3.45 21.79 4.50
N LYS A 222 2.18 22.04 4.85
CA LYS A 222 1.05 22.32 3.94
C LYS A 222 1.35 23.33 2.82
N SER A 223 2.17 24.34 3.14
CA SER A 223 2.37 25.49 2.27
C SER A 223 3.14 25.15 0.98
N VAL A 224 4.05 24.18 1.02
CA VAL A 224 4.76 23.71 -0.18
C VAL A 224 3.80 23.02 -1.15
N TRP A 225 2.88 22.19 -0.64
CA TRP A 225 1.85 21.54 -1.45
C TRP A 225 0.89 22.56 -2.09
N ILE A 226 0.42 23.56 -1.32
CA ILE A 226 -0.42 24.64 -1.86
C ILE A 226 0.29 25.40 -2.99
N LEU A 227 1.57 25.75 -2.80
CA LEU A 227 2.34 26.47 -3.81
C LEU A 227 2.62 25.61 -5.05
N ASN A 228 2.79 24.29 -4.92
CA ASN A 228 2.84 23.38 -6.06
C ASN A 228 1.51 23.37 -6.82
N GLY A 229 0.37 23.35 -6.13
CA GLY A 229 -0.95 23.48 -6.75
C GLY A 229 -1.10 24.79 -7.53
N LEU A 230 -0.60 25.91 -7.00
CA LEU A 230 -0.53 27.18 -7.72
C LEU A 230 0.37 27.08 -8.96
N LEU A 231 1.53 26.45 -8.84
CA LEU A 231 2.46 26.21 -9.94
C LEU A 231 1.83 25.38 -11.07
N VAL A 232 1.03 24.35 -10.73
CA VAL A 232 0.24 23.57 -11.69
C VAL A 232 -0.72 24.47 -12.46
N ARG A 233 -1.43 25.39 -11.80
CA ARG A 233 -2.36 26.32 -12.46
C ARG A 233 -1.65 27.30 -13.39
N VAL A 234 -0.50 27.83 -12.98
CA VAL A 234 0.33 28.70 -13.85
C VAL A 234 0.89 27.92 -15.03
N ALA A 235 1.33 26.67 -14.83
CA ALA A 235 1.77 25.81 -15.94
C ALA A 235 0.63 25.52 -16.92
N GLN A 236 -0.59 25.30 -16.41
CA GLN A 236 -1.78 25.12 -17.23
C GLN A 236 -2.12 26.36 -18.05
N SER A 237 -2.03 27.56 -17.47
CA SER A 237 -2.29 28.82 -18.19
C SER A 237 -1.26 29.08 -19.31
N LEU A 238 -0.02 28.61 -19.14
CA LEU A 238 1.03 28.62 -20.17
C LEU A 238 0.90 27.47 -21.21
N GLY A 239 -0.08 26.58 -21.05
CA GLY A 239 -0.35 25.49 -21.98
C GLY A 239 0.55 24.26 -21.82
N LEU A 240 1.29 24.11 -20.70
CA LEU A 240 2.22 22.99 -20.50
C LEU A 240 1.54 21.63 -20.34
N HIS A 241 0.25 21.61 -20.02
CA HIS A 241 -0.57 20.41 -19.96
C HIS A 241 -0.88 19.79 -21.34
N LYS A 242 -0.50 20.47 -22.44
CA LYS A 242 -0.58 19.97 -23.81
C LYS A 242 0.83 19.83 -24.36
N ASP A 243 1.09 18.74 -25.10
CA ASP A 243 2.40 18.54 -25.72
C ASP A 243 2.73 19.66 -26.71
N GLY A 244 3.95 20.19 -26.65
CA GLY A 244 4.37 21.32 -27.51
C GLY A 244 4.25 21.04 -29.01
N THR A 245 4.32 19.77 -29.41
CA THR A 245 4.10 19.37 -30.82
C THR A 245 2.66 19.64 -31.28
N LYS A 246 1.67 19.54 -30.39
CA LYS A 246 0.27 19.91 -30.68
C LYS A 246 0.07 21.43 -30.75
N LEU A 247 1.02 22.20 -30.23
CA LEU A 247 1.01 23.67 -30.21
C LEU A 247 1.91 24.28 -31.29
N SER A 248 2.47 23.46 -32.20
CA SER A 248 3.39 23.89 -33.25
C SER A 248 4.64 24.63 -32.73
N LEU A 249 5.13 24.24 -31.54
CA LEU A 249 6.36 24.77 -30.97
C LEU A 249 7.59 24.07 -31.56
N SER A 250 8.75 24.70 -31.45
CA SER A 250 10.03 24.10 -31.84
C SER A 250 10.28 22.77 -31.09
N PRO A 251 11.08 21.84 -31.64
CA PRO A 251 11.45 20.61 -30.94
C PRO A 251 12.10 20.89 -29.58
N PHE A 252 12.99 21.89 -29.53
CA PHE A 252 13.67 22.33 -28.31
C PHE A 252 12.69 22.84 -27.25
N ASP A 253 11.80 23.78 -27.61
CA ASP A 253 10.82 24.33 -26.66
C ASP A 253 9.82 23.27 -26.18
N SER A 254 9.45 22.35 -27.08
CA SER A 254 8.59 21.21 -26.74
C SER A 254 9.26 20.32 -25.68
N GLU A 255 10.55 20.02 -25.83
CA GLU A 255 11.31 19.21 -24.88
C GLU A 255 11.44 19.90 -23.51
N LEU A 256 11.80 21.20 -23.47
CA LEU A 256 11.89 21.94 -22.21
C LEU A 256 10.54 22.00 -21.48
N ARG A 257 9.45 22.17 -22.22
CA ARG A 257 8.09 22.16 -21.66
C ARG A 257 7.71 20.79 -21.12
N ARG A 258 8.08 19.69 -21.78
CA ARG A 258 7.88 18.32 -21.26
C ARG A 258 8.61 18.13 -19.95
N ARG A 259 9.91 18.48 -19.89
CA ARG A 259 10.74 18.36 -18.68
C ARG A 259 10.11 19.11 -17.50
N LEU A 260 9.66 20.35 -17.73
CA LEU A 260 9.04 21.18 -16.69
C LEU A 260 7.66 20.66 -16.28
N TRP A 261 6.80 20.27 -17.23
CA TRP A 261 5.47 19.76 -16.91
C TRP A 261 5.54 18.50 -16.04
N TRP A 262 6.34 17.52 -16.46
CA TRP A 262 6.54 16.29 -15.69
C TRP A 262 7.14 16.56 -14.31
N HIS A 263 7.95 17.63 -14.15
CA HIS A 263 8.52 18.01 -12.87
C HIS A 263 7.41 18.45 -11.93
N ILE A 264 6.58 19.38 -12.39
CA ILE A 264 5.52 19.98 -11.59
C ILE A 264 4.53 18.92 -11.11
N ILE A 265 4.03 18.07 -12.01
CA ILE A 265 3.00 17.09 -11.65
C ILE A 265 3.51 15.96 -10.75
N THR A 266 4.73 15.46 -10.99
CA THR A 266 5.30 14.41 -10.12
C THR A 266 5.63 14.95 -8.73
N ARG A 267 5.96 16.24 -8.62
CA ARG A 267 6.25 16.91 -7.35
C ARG A 267 5.01 17.27 -6.56
N ASP A 268 3.91 17.65 -7.21
CA ASP A 268 2.62 17.91 -6.55
C ASP A 268 2.20 16.68 -5.72
N SER A 269 2.20 15.51 -6.38
CA SER A 269 1.95 14.20 -5.78
C SER A 269 2.82 13.94 -4.53
N ARG A 270 4.14 14.14 -4.64
CA ARG A 270 5.10 13.91 -3.56
C ARG A 270 4.98 14.92 -2.41
N SER A 271 4.58 16.16 -2.69
CA SER A 271 4.32 17.15 -1.64
C SER A 271 3.02 16.88 -0.89
N GLY A 272 2.04 16.23 -1.55
CA GLY A 272 0.85 15.70 -0.88
C GLY A 272 1.23 14.62 0.14
N GLU A 273 2.04 13.63 -0.27
CA GLU A 273 2.52 12.55 0.61
C GLU A 273 3.19 13.08 1.89
N ASP A 274 4.06 14.09 1.76
CA ASP A 274 4.75 14.72 2.91
C ASP A 274 3.78 15.36 3.92
N TYR A 275 2.62 15.80 3.45
CA TYR A 275 1.56 16.40 4.27
C TYR A 275 0.50 15.37 4.73
N GLY A 276 0.68 14.10 4.39
CA GLY A 276 -0.23 13.00 4.72
C GLY A 276 -1.47 12.92 3.83
N LEU A 277 -1.37 13.46 2.60
CA LEU A 277 -2.39 13.36 1.57
C LEU A 277 -1.97 12.39 0.46
N GLU A 278 -2.90 11.56 0.01
CA GLU A 278 -2.80 10.91 -1.29
C GLU A 278 -3.16 11.91 -2.40
N ASP A 279 -2.42 11.88 -3.51
CA ASP A 279 -2.59 12.79 -4.64
C ASP A 279 -4.03 12.78 -5.20
N PRO A 280 -4.78 13.90 -5.08
CA PRO A 280 -6.20 13.93 -5.38
C PRO A 280 -6.52 14.20 -6.86
N ASN A 281 -5.54 14.62 -7.68
CA ASN A 281 -5.86 15.31 -8.94
C ASN A 281 -5.78 14.43 -10.20
N ASN A 282 -5.26 13.19 -10.10
CA ASN A 282 -5.08 12.26 -11.23
C ASN A 282 -4.38 12.87 -12.47
N LEU A 283 -3.52 13.88 -12.26
CA LEU A 283 -2.93 14.67 -13.34
C LEU A 283 -1.95 13.88 -14.18
N ILE A 284 -1.31 12.88 -13.60
CA ILE A 284 -0.32 12.05 -14.30
C ILE A 284 -1.02 11.14 -15.34
N SER A 285 -2.19 10.60 -15.02
CA SER A 285 -2.95 9.70 -15.89
C SER A 285 -3.74 10.44 -16.96
N THR A 286 -4.16 11.67 -16.68
CA THR A 286 -4.89 12.53 -17.62
C THR A 286 -3.97 13.36 -18.51
N SER A 287 -2.64 13.28 -18.31
CA SER A 287 -1.69 14.05 -19.10
C SER A 287 -1.45 13.44 -20.48
N ASP A 288 -1.75 14.24 -21.50
CA ASP A 288 -1.48 13.99 -22.92
C ASP A 288 -0.04 14.33 -23.37
N VAL A 289 0.84 14.68 -22.42
CA VAL A 289 2.20 15.18 -22.70
C VAL A 289 3.15 14.00 -22.83
N LYS A 290 3.96 13.97 -23.90
CA LYS A 290 4.93 12.89 -24.10
C LYS A 290 6.01 12.91 -23.00
N LEU A 291 6.64 11.76 -22.76
CA LEU A 291 7.78 11.70 -21.85
C LEU A 291 8.95 12.54 -22.38
N PRO A 292 9.76 13.16 -21.51
CA PRO A 292 11.02 13.76 -21.90
C PRO A 292 11.96 12.71 -22.52
N LEU A 293 12.86 13.13 -23.41
CA LEU A 293 13.79 12.20 -24.06
C LEU A 293 15.01 11.90 -23.18
N ASN A 294 15.51 10.66 -23.23
CA ASN A 294 16.78 10.28 -22.59
C ASN A 294 18.00 10.73 -23.42
N VAL A 295 18.35 12.02 -23.34
CA VAL A 295 19.42 12.67 -24.13
C VAL A 295 20.29 13.58 -23.28
N TYR A 296 21.53 13.85 -23.70
CA TYR A 296 22.35 14.88 -23.05
C TYR A 296 21.93 16.27 -23.50
N ASP A 297 22.12 17.29 -22.65
CA ASP A 297 21.82 18.67 -23.03
C ASP A 297 22.69 19.14 -24.21
N ALA A 298 23.93 18.66 -24.30
CA ALA A 298 24.80 18.97 -25.44
C ALA A 298 24.25 18.47 -26.78
N ASP A 299 23.29 17.53 -26.78
CA ASP A 299 22.68 16.98 -27.99
C ASP A 299 21.46 17.81 -28.48
N ILE A 300 20.98 18.80 -27.70
CA ILE A 300 19.81 19.62 -28.05
C ILE A 300 20.18 21.11 -28.08
N TYR A 301 19.57 21.88 -28.98
CA TYR A 301 19.86 23.30 -29.16
C TYR A 301 18.64 24.06 -29.73
N PRO A 302 18.50 25.38 -29.49
CA PRO A 302 17.27 26.11 -29.80
C PRO A 302 16.82 26.06 -31.26
N GLU A 303 17.75 26.11 -32.21
CA GLU A 303 17.48 26.18 -33.65
C GLU A 303 17.34 24.80 -34.32
N MET A 304 17.20 23.72 -33.54
CA MET A 304 17.13 22.35 -34.07
C MET A 304 15.81 22.07 -34.82
N GLU A 305 15.91 21.39 -35.96
CA GLU A 305 14.74 21.00 -36.77
C GLU A 305 14.11 19.68 -36.34
N ALA A 306 14.89 18.77 -35.76
CA ALA A 306 14.45 17.45 -35.32
C ALA A 306 15.15 17.01 -34.03
N MET A 307 14.43 16.26 -33.18
CA MET A 307 15.01 15.71 -31.94
C MET A 307 16.00 14.57 -32.24
N PRO A 308 17.13 14.48 -31.51
CA PRO A 308 18.02 13.34 -31.58
C PRO A 308 17.34 12.05 -31.07
N ALA A 309 17.86 10.91 -31.50
CA ALA A 309 17.43 9.61 -30.99
C ALA A 309 17.81 9.45 -29.50
N GLU A 310 16.96 8.76 -28.75
CA GLU A 310 17.23 8.45 -27.34
C GLU A 310 18.48 7.58 -27.17
N LYS A 311 19.23 7.84 -26.10
CA LYS A 311 20.42 7.05 -25.75
C LYS A 311 19.99 5.79 -24.97
N PRO A 312 20.56 4.61 -25.24
CA PRO A 312 20.19 3.34 -24.59
C PRO A 312 20.82 3.14 -23.19
N GLY A 313 21.43 4.16 -22.60
CA GLY A 313 22.11 4.07 -21.30
C GLY A 313 21.93 5.33 -20.45
N TRP A 314 22.74 5.45 -19.40
CA TRP A 314 22.62 6.55 -18.46
C TRP A 314 22.90 7.92 -19.10
N THR A 315 21.99 8.86 -18.88
CA THR A 315 22.15 10.30 -19.12
C THR A 315 21.70 11.07 -17.87
N ASP A 316 21.88 12.39 -17.85
CA ASP A 316 21.38 13.23 -16.77
C ASP A 316 19.84 13.14 -16.59
N MET A 317 19.11 12.68 -17.61
CA MET A 317 17.65 12.48 -17.55
C MET A 317 17.26 11.15 -16.90
N THR A 318 18.17 10.20 -16.69
CA THR A 318 17.84 8.84 -16.25
C THR A 318 17.16 8.80 -14.87
N PHE A 319 17.66 9.56 -13.90
CA PHE A 319 17.03 9.65 -12.57
C PHE A 319 15.63 10.27 -12.67
N SER A 320 15.49 11.30 -13.48
CA SER A 320 14.24 11.99 -13.72
C SER A 320 13.17 11.09 -14.37
N LEU A 321 13.55 10.34 -15.40
CA LEU A 321 12.67 9.39 -16.08
C LEU A 321 12.25 8.23 -15.16
N THR A 322 13.17 7.76 -14.31
CA THR A 322 12.87 6.77 -13.28
C THR A 322 11.81 7.29 -12.31
N ASN A 323 11.93 8.53 -11.84
CA ASN A 323 10.93 9.15 -10.97
C ASN A 323 9.56 9.28 -11.64
N ILE A 324 9.52 9.59 -12.95
CA ILE A 324 8.26 9.61 -13.71
C ILE A 324 7.64 8.21 -13.79
N ASP A 325 8.42 7.19 -14.12
CA ASP A 325 7.93 5.80 -14.21
C ASP A 325 7.38 5.30 -12.87
N LEU A 326 8.07 5.62 -11.77
CA LEU A 326 7.61 5.36 -10.41
C LEU A 326 6.29 6.09 -10.11
N ALA A 327 6.19 7.38 -10.43
CA ALA A 327 4.98 8.16 -10.19
C ALA A 327 3.78 7.61 -10.97
N LYS A 328 3.99 7.19 -12.22
CA LYS A 328 2.97 6.52 -13.05
C LYS A 328 2.55 5.17 -12.44
N ALA A 329 3.49 4.38 -11.93
CA ALA A 329 3.18 3.11 -11.28
C ALA A 329 2.38 3.32 -9.97
N THR A 330 2.79 4.28 -9.14
CA THR A 330 2.05 4.67 -7.92
C THR A 330 0.62 5.07 -8.23
N GLU A 331 0.41 5.88 -9.27
CA GLU A 331 -0.93 6.28 -9.66
C GLU A 331 -1.76 5.12 -10.22
N LYS A 332 -1.20 4.24 -11.04
CA LYS A 332 -1.91 3.03 -11.52
C LYS A 332 -2.35 2.15 -10.34
N LEU A 333 -1.49 1.97 -9.33
CA LEU A 333 -1.81 1.21 -8.12
C LEU A 333 -2.93 1.86 -7.30
N ARG A 334 -3.00 3.20 -7.31
CA ARG A 334 -4.04 3.98 -6.62
C ARG A 334 -5.37 3.98 -7.38
N ALA A 335 -5.35 4.13 -8.71
CA ALA A 335 -6.55 4.17 -9.53
C ALA A 335 -7.36 2.86 -9.48
N GLY A 336 -6.75 1.76 -9.06
CA GLY A 336 -7.38 0.44 -9.06
C GLY A 336 -7.43 -0.15 -10.47
N PRO A 337 -7.82 -1.42 -10.61
CA PRO A 337 -7.95 -2.03 -11.92
C PRO A 337 -9.21 -1.49 -12.61
N PRO A 338 -9.19 -1.29 -13.94
CA PRO A 338 -10.42 -1.14 -14.71
C PRO A 338 -11.25 -2.44 -14.53
N SER A 339 -12.56 -2.27 -14.33
CA SER A 339 -13.53 -3.27 -13.88
C SER A 339 -13.28 -4.73 -14.34
N ALA A 340 -13.53 -5.68 -13.42
CA ALA A 340 -13.40 -7.15 -13.48
C ALA A 340 -12.10 -7.79 -12.94
N THR A 341 -11.03 -7.02 -12.71
CA THR A 341 -9.74 -7.55 -12.20
C THR A 341 -9.49 -7.32 -10.69
N LEU A 342 -10.55 -6.98 -9.94
CA LEU A 342 -10.46 -6.52 -8.55
C LEU A 342 -10.00 -7.59 -7.54
N LEU A 343 -10.04 -8.88 -7.88
CA LEU A 343 -10.12 -9.93 -6.87
C LEU A 343 -8.81 -10.67 -6.54
N ASN A 344 -7.74 -10.55 -7.34
CA ASN A 344 -6.58 -11.43 -7.19
C ASN A 344 -5.27 -10.76 -6.77
N GLY A 345 -5.20 -9.43 -6.62
CA GLY A 345 -3.93 -8.73 -6.32
C GLY A 345 -2.86 -8.80 -7.44
N LYS A 346 -2.96 -9.77 -8.37
CA LYS A 346 -2.07 -9.98 -9.52
C LYS A 346 -1.85 -8.72 -10.36
N TRP A 347 -2.89 -7.90 -10.54
CA TRP A 347 -2.78 -6.64 -11.27
C TRP A 347 -1.81 -5.64 -10.60
N ARG A 348 -1.71 -5.65 -9.25
CA ARG A 348 -0.73 -4.84 -8.51
C ARG A 348 0.68 -5.37 -8.71
N ASP A 349 0.86 -6.69 -8.61
CA ASP A 349 2.14 -7.33 -8.90
C ASP A 349 2.59 -7.08 -10.35
N GLU A 350 1.68 -7.14 -11.32
CA GLU A 350 1.96 -6.81 -12.73
C GLU A 350 2.44 -5.36 -12.89
N ILE A 351 1.78 -4.39 -12.26
CA ILE A 351 2.23 -2.98 -12.29
C ILE A 351 3.60 -2.83 -11.64
N ILE A 352 3.82 -3.50 -10.50
CA ILE A 352 5.12 -3.46 -9.80
C ILE A 352 6.21 -4.10 -10.68
N GLN A 353 5.94 -5.23 -11.33
CA GLN A 353 6.88 -5.89 -12.24
C GLN A 353 7.14 -5.06 -13.51
N GLU A 354 6.13 -4.40 -14.05
CA GLU A 354 6.28 -3.45 -15.17
C GLU A 354 7.23 -2.30 -14.77
N ALA A 355 7.02 -1.70 -13.59
CA ALA A 355 7.86 -0.65 -13.06
C ALA A 355 9.29 -1.13 -12.80
N HIS A 356 9.45 -2.31 -12.18
CA HIS A 356 10.74 -2.96 -11.96
C HIS A 356 11.51 -3.15 -13.26
N THR A 357 10.85 -3.68 -14.29
CA THR A 357 11.47 -3.96 -15.58
C THR A 357 11.94 -2.67 -16.25
N LYS A 358 11.08 -1.65 -16.34
CA LYS A 358 11.43 -0.36 -16.94
C LYS A 358 12.59 0.33 -16.23
N ILE A 359 12.54 0.37 -14.89
CA ILE A 359 13.58 1.01 -14.09
C ILE A 359 14.90 0.27 -14.24
N LYS A 360 14.87 -1.07 -14.18
CA LYS A 360 16.06 -1.88 -14.41
C LYS A 360 16.67 -1.60 -15.79
N THR A 361 15.87 -1.58 -16.85
CA THR A 361 16.34 -1.26 -18.20
C THR A 361 16.97 0.13 -18.31
N ARG A 362 16.46 1.14 -17.59
CA ARG A 362 17.07 2.49 -17.56
C ARG A 362 18.38 2.54 -16.78
N LEU A 363 18.50 1.69 -15.76
CA LEU A 363 19.69 1.57 -14.93
C LEU A 363 20.75 0.65 -15.53
N ASP A 364 20.40 -0.14 -16.56
CA ASP A 364 21.35 -0.95 -17.29
C ASP A 364 22.48 -0.04 -17.84
N ASN A 365 23.72 -0.49 -17.64
CA ASN A 365 24.95 0.25 -17.96
C ASN A 365 25.26 1.47 -17.06
N CYS A 366 24.62 1.62 -15.90
CA CYS A 366 25.11 2.55 -14.86
C CYS A 366 26.47 2.08 -14.32
N ASN A 367 27.42 2.99 -14.25
CA ASN A 367 28.73 2.77 -13.66
C ASN A 367 28.70 3.07 -12.15
N ALA A 368 28.89 2.04 -11.33
CA ALA A 368 28.90 2.14 -9.87
C ALA A 368 30.05 3.01 -9.31
N VAL A 369 31.08 3.31 -10.09
CA VAL A 369 32.20 4.19 -9.67
C VAL A 369 31.79 5.66 -9.75
N THR A 370 30.96 6.03 -10.74
CA THR A 370 30.53 7.42 -10.95
C THR A 370 29.51 7.83 -9.88
N PRO A 371 29.79 8.83 -9.01
CA PRO A 371 28.95 9.17 -7.86
C PRO A 371 27.47 9.43 -8.21
N HIS A 372 27.20 10.21 -9.25
CA HIS A 372 25.82 10.53 -9.66
C HIS A 372 25.06 9.30 -10.18
N GLN A 373 25.73 8.39 -10.90
CA GLN A 373 25.13 7.16 -11.39
C GLN A 373 24.86 6.19 -10.23
N ARG A 374 25.80 6.04 -9.30
CA ARG A 374 25.61 5.24 -8.08
C ARG A 374 24.45 5.76 -7.23
N LEU A 375 24.35 7.07 -7.03
CA LEU A 375 23.22 7.68 -6.34
C LEU A 375 21.89 7.41 -7.05
N THR A 376 21.86 7.53 -8.38
CA THR A 376 20.69 7.23 -9.21
C THR A 376 20.21 5.80 -8.97
N VAL A 377 21.12 4.81 -8.97
CA VAL A 377 20.78 3.40 -8.71
C VAL A 377 20.18 3.23 -7.31
N HIS A 378 20.85 3.71 -6.26
CA HIS A 378 20.39 3.52 -4.88
C HIS A 378 19.05 4.21 -4.60
N CYS A 379 18.86 5.43 -5.07
CA CYS A 379 17.59 6.14 -4.88
C CYS A 379 16.45 5.44 -5.63
N SER A 380 16.68 4.99 -6.88
CA SER A 380 15.68 4.26 -7.66
C SER A 380 15.28 2.94 -7.00
N GLU A 381 16.26 2.16 -6.52
CA GLU A 381 15.99 0.91 -5.81
C GLU A 381 15.23 1.13 -4.50
N TYR A 382 15.59 2.16 -3.73
CA TYR A 382 14.90 2.52 -2.51
C TYR A 382 13.42 2.88 -2.79
N LEU A 383 13.18 3.73 -3.77
CA LEU A 383 11.83 4.15 -4.15
C LEU A 383 10.97 2.98 -4.64
N LEU A 384 11.57 2.04 -5.36
CA LEU A 384 10.91 0.83 -5.86
C LEU A 384 10.54 -0.14 -4.72
N ARG A 385 11.42 -0.27 -3.72
CA ARG A 385 11.11 -1.01 -2.48
C ARG A 385 9.99 -0.32 -1.69
N LYS A 386 10.01 1.01 -1.59
CA LYS A 386 8.90 1.79 -0.98
C LYS A 386 7.58 1.50 -1.70
N LEU A 387 7.55 1.54 -3.03
CA LEU A 387 6.37 1.23 -3.83
C LEU A 387 5.80 -0.16 -3.50
N THR A 388 6.67 -1.17 -3.49
CA THR A 388 6.29 -2.56 -3.18
C THR A 388 5.77 -2.70 -1.76
N PHE A 389 6.42 -2.07 -0.79
CA PHE A 389 6.01 -2.10 0.63
C PHE A 389 4.63 -1.46 0.84
N VAL A 390 4.45 -0.24 0.33
CA VAL A 390 3.17 0.49 0.45
C VAL A 390 2.04 -0.28 -0.22
N SER A 391 2.27 -0.83 -1.41
CA SER A 391 1.27 -1.61 -2.13
C SER A 391 0.80 -2.85 -1.34
N ARG A 392 1.74 -3.57 -0.70
CA ARG A 392 1.39 -4.71 0.16
C ARG A 392 0.60 -4.29 1.41
N GLN A 393 0.95 -3.16 2.02
CA GLN A 393 0.21 -2.61 3.16
C GLN A 393 -1.23 -2.23 2.81
N GLN A 394 -1.46 -1.68 1.61
CA GLN A 394 -2.80 -1.40 1.08
C GLN A 394 -3.62 -2.69 0.90
N CYS A 395 -3.03 -3.78 0.40
CA CYS A 395 -3.72 -5.07 0.26
C CYS A 395 -4.22 -5.64 1.59
N ILE A 396 -3.43 -5.50 2.67
CA ILE A 396 -3.82 -5.95 4.02
C ILE A 396 -5.09 -5.20 4.49
N SER A 397 -5.29 -3.95 4.03
CA SER A 397 -6.45 -3.13 4.36
C SER A 397 -7.74 -3.49 3.61
N GLU A 398 -7.64 -4.18 2.47
CA GLU A 398 -8.74 -4.29 1.51
C GLU A 398 -9.54 -5.61 1.62
N THR A 399 -9.12 -6.58 2.44
CA THR A 399 -9.87 -7.84 2.60
C THR A 399 -9.87 -8.36 4.04
N MET A 400 -10.66 -7.71 4.92
CA MET A 400 -11.13 -8.39 6.13
C MET A 400 -12.08 -9.52 5.72
N VAL A 401 -11.63 -10.76 5.96
CA VAL A 401 -12.40 -11.99 5.70
C VAL A 401 -13.12 -12.39 6.98
N THR A 402 -14.44 -12.51 6.93
CA THR A 402 -15.26 -12.97 8.05
C THR A 402 -15.43 -14.49 7.96
N ILE A 403 -14.94 -15.22 8.97
CA ILE A 403 -14.91 -16.69 9.00
C ILE A 403 -15.71 -17.19 10.21
N LEU A 404 -16.74 -18.00 9.99
CA LEU A 404 -17.51 -18.66 11.06
C LEU A 404 -17.09 -20.13 11.18
N VAL A 405 -16.67 -20.55 12.37
CA VAL A 405 -16.34 -21.96 12.67
C VAL A 405 -17.35 -22.53 13.66
N THR A 406 -18.10 -23.57 13.27
CA THR A 406 -19.08 -24.21 14.16
C THR A 406 -18.40 -25.19 15.13
N GLY A 407 -18.82 -25.24 16.39
CA GLY A 407 -18.20 -26.11 17.41
C GLY A 407 -16.75 -25.72 17.72
N ALA A 408 -16.47 -24.42 17.78
CA ALA A 408 -15.10 -23.87 17.84
C ALA A 408 -14.50 -23.77 19.25
N ASN A 409 -15.24 -24.09 20.32
CA ASN A 409 -14.74 -23.94 21.68
C ASN A 409 -13.70 -24.99 22.11
N ARG A 410 -13.57 -26.11 21.38
CA ARG A 410 -12.63 -27.19 21.73
C ARG A 410 -12.27 -28.08 20.54
N GLY A 411 -11.27 -28.94 20.73
CA GLY A 411 -10.91 -29.98 19.76
C GLY A 411 -10.46 -29.40 18.42
N ILE A 412 -10.93 -29.99 17.31
CA ILE A 412 -10.52 -29.58 15.96
C ILE A 412 -10.99 -28.15 15.65
N GLY A 413 -12.20 -27.77 16.07
CA GLY A 413 -12.72 -26.42 15.83
C GLY A 413 -11.85 -25.33 16.49
N TYR A 414 -11.43 -25.55 17.73
CA TYR A 414 -10.49 -24.65 18.42
C TYR A 414 -9.15 -24.57 17.70
N ALA A 415 -8.60 -25.72 17.27
CA ALA A 415 -7.33 -25.77 16.55
C ALA A 415 -7.41 -25.10 15.16
N ILE A 416 -8.57 -25.21 14.48
CA ILE A 416 -8.84 -24.48 13.23
C ILE A 416 -8.80 -22.97 13.50
N VAL A 417 -9.49 -22.49 14.53
CA VAL A 417 -9.46 -21.08 14.90
C VAL A 417 -8.04 -20.63 15.22
N GLN A 418 -7.29 -21.42 16.01
CA GLN A 418 -5.90 -21.11 16.34
C GLN A 418 -5.03 -21.00 15.07
N ALA A 419 -5.08 -21.99 14.18
CA ALA A 419 -4.28 -22.01 12.96
C ALA A 419 -4.63 -20.85 12.02
N ILE A 420 -5.92 -20.56 11.83
CA ILE A 420 -6.38 -19.43 11.02
C ILE A 420 -5.94 -18.11 11.66
N ALA A 421 -6.12 -17.96 12.97
CA ALA A 421 -5.81 -16.71 13.66
C ALA A 421 -4.30 -16.41 13.66
N THR A 422 -3.45 -17.44 13.65
CA THR A 422 -2.00 -17.27 13.54
C THR A 422 -1.55 -16.94 12.11
N ARG A 423 -2.16 -17.52 11.09
CA ARG A 423 -1.68 -17.40 9.69
C ARG A 423 -2.41 -16.34 8.87
N LEU A 424 -3.66 -16.04 9.24
CA LEU A 424 -4.55 -15.10 8.58
C LEU A 424 -4.99 -14.01 9.57
N ALA A 425 -4.01 -13.34 10.19
CA ALA A 425 -4.22 -12.41 11.31
C ALA A 425 -5.16 -11.23 11.00
N SER A 426 -5.36 -10.90 9.71
CA SER A 426 -6.28 -9.87 9.24
C SER A 426 -7.76 -10.33 9.14
N SER A 427 -8.07 -11.57 9.51
CA SER A 427 -9.43 -12.12 9.44
C SER A 427 -10.21 -11.87 10.73
N THR A 428 -11.52 -11.67 10.60
CA THR A 428 -12.46 -11.72 11.73
C THR A 428 -12.95 -13.17 11.88
N ILE A 429 -12.60 -13.82 12.98
CA ILE A 429 -12.91 -15.23 13.22
C ILE A 429 -13.99 -15.31 14.30
N ILE A 430 -15.14 -15.87 13.91
CA ILE A 430 -16.33 -16.02 14.74
C ILE A 430 -16.41 -17.46 15.21
N LEU A 431 -16.37 -17.65 16.53
CA LEU A 431 -16.54 -18.94 17.18
C LEU A 431 -18.04 -19.23 17.37
N GLY A 432 -18.57 -20.18 16.61
CA GLY A 432 -19.92 -20.71 16.78
C GLY A 432 -19.95 -21.77 17.87
N CYS A 433 -20.59 -21.45 19.00
CA CYS A 433 -20.57 -22.29 20.20
C CYS A 433 -21.97 -22.37 20.85
N ARG A 434 -22.35 -23.52 21.40
CA ARG A 434 -23.65 -23.67 22.08
C ARG A 434 -23.79 -22.88 23.38
N LYS A 435 -22.67 -22.60 24.04
CA LYS A 435 -22.63 -21.88 25.31
C LYS A 435 -21.67 -20.72 25.18
N ARG A 436 -22.14 -19.53 25.56
CA ARG A 436 -21.37 -18.30 25.56
C ARG A 436 -20.09 -18.41 26.39
N ASP A 437 -20.20 -18.90 27.62
CA ASP A 437 -19.06 -18.97 28.55
C ASP A 437 -17.92 -19.82 27.98
N ALA A 438 -18.24 -20.96 27.38
CA ALA A 438 -17.24 -21.83 26.73
C ALA A 438 -16.58 -21.18 25.51
N ALA A 439 -17.27 -20.30 24.80
CA ALA A 439 -16.67 -19.52 23.71
C ALA A 439 -15.70 -18.46 24.26
N GLN A 440 -16.09 -17.82 25.36
CA GLN A 440 -15.30 -16.77 26.01
C GLN A 440 -14.00 -17.36 26.60
N GLU A 441 -14.07 -18.49 27.29
CA GLU A 441 -12.89 -19.24 27.76
C GLU A 441 -11.95 -19.63 26.61
N ALA A 442 -12.50 -20.07 25.48
CA ALA A 442 -11.71 -20.41 24.29
C ALA A 442 -11.01 -19.17 23.70
N ILE A 443 -11.69 -18.03 23.61
CA ILE A 443 -11.11 -16.77 23.15
C ILE A 443 -9.99 -16.33 24.09
N GLU A 444 -10.20 -16.34 25.40
CA GLU A 444 -9.17 -15.99 26.40
C GLU A 444 -7.95 -16.90 26.29
N SER A 445 -8.16 -18.20 26.12
CA SER A 445 -7.08 -19.16 25.91
C SER A 445 -6.29 -18.88 24.62
N LEU A 446 -6.97 -18.54 23.51
CA LEU A 446 -6.30 -18.16 22.25
C LEU A 446 -5.47 -16.88 22.42
N ARG A 447 -6.00 -15.87 23.12
CA ARG A 447 -5.26 -14.63 23.44
C ARG A 447 -4.01 -14.91 24.27
N ASN A 448 -4.11 -15.78 25.28
CA ASN A 448 -2.97 -16.19 26.09
C ASN A 448 -1.90 -16.93 25.27
N ASN A 449 -2.29 -17.61 24.19
CA ASN A 449 -1.38 -18.26 23.25
C ASN A 449 -0.83 -17.31 22.16
N GLY A 450 -0.98 -15.99 22.31
CA GLY A 450 -0.40 -14.98 21.43
C GLY A 450 -1.21 -14.65 20.18
N VAL A 451 -2.47 -15.08 20.10
CA VAL A 451 -3.35 -14.75 18.96
C VAL A 451 -3.74 -13.27 18.97
N THR A 452 -3.44 -12.56 17.88
CA THR A 452 -3.77 -11.13 17.68
C THR A 452 -4.98 -10.90 16.77
N ALA A 453 -5.39 -11.89 15.96
CA ALA A 453 -6.54 -11.76 15.05
C ALA A 453 -7.84 -11.34 15.76
N GLN A 454 -8.80 -10.75 15.04
CA GLN A 454 -10.07 -10.37 15.64
C GLN A 454 -10.90 -11.63 15.93
N LEU A 455 -11.22 -11.84 17.21
CA LEU A 455 -12.00 -12.99 17.67
C LEU A 455 -13.35 -12.49 18.19
N ASP A 456 -14.41 -13.13 17.74
CA ASP A 456 -15.78 -12.88 18.19
C ASP A 456 -16.47 -14.24 18.41
N HIS A 457 -17.62 -14.26 19.05
CA HIS A 457 -18.41 -15.49 19.22
C HIS A 457 -19.87 -15.28 18.84
N ILE A 458 -20.54 -16.41 18.58
CA ILE A 458 -21.97 -16.45 18.37
C ILE A 458 -22.53 -17.72 19.03
N GLU A 459 -23.67 -17.58 19.68
CA GLU A 459 -24.39 -18.75 20.17
C GLU A 459 -24.97 -19.51 18.98
N LEU A 460 -24.57 -20.76 18.80
CA LEU A 460 -24.99 -21.59 17.69
C LEU A 460 -25.04 -23.06 18.11
N ASP A 461 -26.27 -23.56 18.29
CA ASP A 461 -26.58 -24.98 18.32
C ASP A 461 -27.09 -25.45 16.96
N ILE A 462 -26.30 -26.29 16.29
CA ILE A 462 -26.61 -26.78 14.94
C ILE A 462 -27.82 -27.72 14.90
N GLU A 463 -28.32 -28.18 16.06
CA GLU A 463 -29.52 -29.02 16.17
C GLU A 463 -30.79 -28.23 16.55
N SER A 464 -30.70 -26.89 16.64
CA SER A 464 -31.82 -26.02 17.01
C SER A 464 -32.06 -24.94 15.96
N ASP A 465 -33.17 -25.03 15.23
CA ASP A 465 -33.53 -24.07 14.18
C ASP A 465 -33.61 -22.64 14.72
N ILE A 466 -34.18 -22.46 15.92
CA ILE A 466 -34.25 -21.15 16.61
C ILE A 466 -32.84 -20.59 16.87
N SER A 467 -31.90 -21.45 17.28
CA SER A 467 -30.51 -21.02 17.52
C SER A 467 -29.83 -20.62 16.21
N ILE A 468 -30.07 -21.36 15.13
CA ILE A 468 -29.50 -21.09 13.80
C ILE A 468 -30.04 -19.74 13.26
N GLU A 469 -31.34 -19.50 13.33
CA GLU A 469 -31.96 -18.23 12.89
C GLU A 469 -31.46 -17.03 13.70
N ALA A 470 -31.36 -17.18 15.02
CA ALA A 470 -30.81 -16.15 15.90
C ALA A 470 -29.34 -15.86 15.58
N ALA A 471 -28.56 -16.89 15.27
CA ALA A 471 -27.16 -16.74 14.86
C ALA A 471 -27.04 -16.01 13.52
N VAL A 472 -27.84 -16.34 12.50
CA VAL A 472 -27.85 -15.61 11.23
C VAL A 472 -28.15 -14.14 11.44
N THR A 473 -29.21 -13.82 12.20
CA THR A 473 -29.62 -12.44 12.51
C THR A 473 -28.52 -11.68 13.26
N SER A 474 -27.89 -12.31 14.25
CA SER A 474 -26.83 -11.71 15.05
C SER A 474 -25.53 -11.50 14.26
N LEU A 475 -25.19 -12.41 13.33
CA LEU A 475 -24.04 -12.25 12.44
C LEU A 475 -24.29 -11.14 11.42
N GLU A 476 -25.46 -11.11 10.80
CA GLU A 476 -25.85 -10.06 9.85
C GLU A 476 -25.77 -8.67 10.49
N ARG A 477 -26.31 -8.51 11.70
CA ARG A 477 -26.29 -7.22 12.42
C ARG A 477 -24.88 -6.74 12.76
N ARG A 478 -23.96 -7.66 13.10
CA ARG A 478 -22.61 -7.30 13.58
C ARG A 478 -21.58 -7.18 12.47
N HIS A 479 -21.66 -8.05 11.46
CA HIS A 479 -20.62 -8.22 10.44
C HIS A 479 -21.12 -7.96 9.01
N GLY A 480 -22.44 -7.91 8.80
CA GLY A 480 -23.07 -7.60 7.51
C GLY A 480 -23.00 -8.71 6.46
N LYS A 481 -21.90 -9.47 6.41
CA LYS A 481 -21.61 -10.56 5.47
C LYS A 481 -20.92 -11.75 6.18
N LEU A 482 -20.84 -12.88 5.48
CA LEU A 482 -19.99 -14.01 5.83
C LEU A 482 -19.16 -14.40 4.62
N ASP A 483 -17.85 -14.57 4.73
CA ASP A 483 -17.01 -15.00 3.60
C ASP A 483 -16.78 -16.51 3.61
N VAL A 484 -16.61 -17.09 4.80
CA VAL A 484 -16.30 -18.51 4.96
C VAL A 484 -17.14 -19.12 6.08
N LEU A 485 -17.83 -20.22 5.79
CA LEU A 485 -18.44 -21.09 6.78
C LEU A 485 -17.64 -22.40 6.90
N ILE A 486 -17.16 -22.71 8.11
CA ILE A 486 -16.49 -23.96 8.43
C ILE A 486 -17.43 -24.79 9.30
N ASN A 487 -18.04 -25.79 8.66
CA ASN A 487 -18.94 -26.75 9.27
C ASN A 487 -18.14 -27.85 9.98
N ASN A 488 -17.74 -27.56 11.22
CA ASN A 488 -16.90 -28.42 12.05
C ASN A 488 -17.68 -29.18 13.14
N ALA A 489 -18.77 -28.62 13.66
CA ALA A 489 -19.52 -29.21 14.74
C ALA A 489 -19.99 -30.64 14.40
N GLY A 490 -19.73 -31.56 15.34
CA GLY A 490 -20.08 -32.97 15.19
C GLY A 490 -20.03 -33.72 16.52
N LYS A 491 -21.02 -34.58 16.77
CA LYS A 491 -21.07 -35.52 17.90
C LYS A 491 -21.49 -36.90 17.42
N VAL A 492 -21.08 -37.94 18.15
CA VAL A 492 -21.55 -39.31 17.97
C VAL A 492 -22.07 -39.78 19.32
N GLU A 493 -23.36 -40.10 19.39
CA GLU A 493 -23.95 -40.70 20.58
C GLU A 493 -23.66 -42.20 20.62
N LYS A 494 -23.33 -42.70 21.80
CA LYS A 494 -23.13 -44.14 22.01
C LYS A 494 -24.49 -44.79 22.27
N ARG A 495 -24.66 -45.99 21.71
CA ARG A 495 -25.82 -46.84 22.01
C ARG A 495 -25.84 -47.16 23.51
N VAL A 496 -27.00 -47.02 24.13
CA VAL A 496 -27.21 -47.26 25.57
C VAL A 496 -27.41 -48.75 25.85
N SER A 497 -28.09 -49.45 24.95
CA SER A 497 -28.27 -50.90 24.98
C SER A 497 -28.46 -51.48 23.57
N ASP A 498 -28.53 -52.80 23.46
CA ASP A 498 -28.81 -53.51 22.20
C ASP A 498 -30.31 -53.56 21.84
N LYS A 499 -31.16 -52.84 22.58
CA LYS A 499 -32.58 -52.69 22.21
C LYS A 499 -32.70 -51.94 20.89
N LEU A 500 -33.62 -52.41 20.03
CA LEU A 500 -33.86 -51.79 18.72
C LEU A 500 -34.18 -50.28 18.80
N ALA A 501 -34.89 -49.84 19.83
CA ALA A 501 -35.20 -48.42 20.04
C ALA A 501 -33.93 -47.59 20.31
N ASP A 502 -33.00 -48.10 21.12
CA ASP A 502 -31.76 -47.41 21.47
C ASP A 502 -30.78 -47.39 20.28
N ILE A 503 -30.73 -48.48 19.50
CA ILE A 503 -29.97 -48.52 18.24
C ILE A 503 -30.50 -47.47 17.27
N ARG A 504 -31.82 -47.42 17.05
CA ARG A 504 -32.46 -46.45 16.15
C ARG A 504 -32.24 -45.01 16.61
N ALA A 505 -32.38 -44.75 17.91
CA ALA A 505 -32.18 -43.42 18.48
C ALA A 505 -30.74 -42.93 18.26
N ALA A 506 -29.73 -43.77 18.54
CA ALA A 506 -28.33 -43.43 18.33
C ALA A 506 -28.01 -43.16 16.85
N SER A 507 -28.52 -43.99 15.93
CA SER A 507 -28.33 -43.78 14.47
C SER A 507 -28.98 -42.48 14.01
N ASN A 508 -30.25 -42.22 14.38
CA ASN A 508 -30.96 -41.00 14.01
C ASN A 508 -30.26 -39.74 14.55
N SER A 509 -29.80 -39.77 15.80
CA SER A 509 -29.04 -38.69 16.41
C SER A 509 -27.74 -38.41 15.64
N CYS A 510 -27.02 -39.46 15.24
CA CYS A 510 -25.81 -39.34 14.45
C CYS A 510 -26.07 -38.71 13.06
N PHE A 511 -27.12 -39.16 12.35
CA PHE A 511 -27.48 -38.62 11.04
C PHE A 511 -28.00 -37.19 11.11
N ASN A 512 -28.82 -36.87 12.12
CA ASN A 512 -29.29 -35.51 12.33
C ASN A 512 -28.11 -34.56 12.51
N ASN A 513 -27.20 -34.89 13.43
CA ASN A 513 -26.08 -34.02 13.79
C ASN A 513 -25.07 -33.85 12.63
N LEU A 514 -24.69 -34.94 11.96
CA LEU A 514 -23.58 -34.95 11.00
C LEU A 514 -24.01 -34.67 9.55
N ILE A 515 -25.30 -34.82 9.22
CA ILE A 515 -25.82 -34.56 7.87
C ILE A 515 -26.85 -33.43 7.91
N THR A 516 -27.99 -33.66 8.56
CA THR A 516 -29.15 -32.75 8.50
C THR A 516 -28.81 -31.36 9.01
N SER A 517 -28.21 -31.26 10.19
CA SER A 517 -27.77 -29.99 10.79
C SER A 517 -26.78 -29.24 9.91
N ASN A 518 -25.84 -29.94 9.25
CA ASN A 518 -24.88 -29.30 8.35
C ASN A 518 -25.57 -28.73 7.09
N ALA A 519 -26.57 -29.43 6.56
CA ALA A 519 -27.40 -28.92 5.46
C ALA A 519 -28.18 -27.66 5.87
N ILE A 520 -28.85 -27.71 7.03
CA ILE A 520 -29.68 -26.59 7.52
C ILE A 520 -28.82 -25.36 7.82
N VAL A 521 -27.71 -25.50 8.54
CA VAL A 521 -26.79 -24.39 8.83
C VAL A 521 -26.26 -23.77 7.53
N THR A 522 -25.82 -24.59 6.59
CA THR A 522 -25.33 -24.10 5.28
C THR A 522 -26.41 -23.32 4.54
N HIS A 523 -27.64 -23.82 4.51
CA HIS A 523 -28.76 -23.14 3.89
C HIS A 523 -29.06 -21.80 4.58
N ALA A 524 -29.13 -21.78 5.91
CA ALA A 524 -29.44 -20.59 6.70
C ALA A 524 -28.41 -19.46 6.49
N PHE A 525 -27.12 -19.79 6.47
CA PHE A 525 -26.05 -18.81 6.24
C PHE A 525 -25.82 -18.45 4.76
N SER A 526 -26.46 -19.14 3.81
CA SER A 526 -26.24 -18.92 2.37
C SER A 526 -26.49 -17.48 1.93
N LYS A 527 -27.50 -16.80 2.49
CA LYS A 527 -27.79 -15.39 2.16
C LYS A 527 -26.64 -14.45 2.56
N LEU A 528 -26.00 -14.70 3.70
CA LEU A 528 -24.84 -13.91 4.15
C LEU A 528 -23.58 -14.27 3.38
N LEU A 529 -23.41 -15.56 3.04
CA LEU A 529 -22.34 -16.02 2.15
C LEU A 529 -22.41 -15.33 0.80
N ARG A 530 -23.58 -15.24 0.19
CA ARG A 530 -23.74 -14.60 -1.14
C ARG A 530 -23.41 -13.10 -1.17
N LYS A 531 -23.31 -12.43 -0.02
CA LYS A 531 -22.80 -11.05 0.09
C LYS A 531 -21.27 -10.97 -0.04
N SER A 532 -20.56 -12.08 0.12
CA SER A 532 -19.12 -12.18 -0.15
C SER A 532 -18.84 -12.15 -1.65
N SER A 533 -17.68 -11.58 -2.02
CA SER A 533 -17.13 -11.68 -3.38
C SER A 533 -16.59 -13.08 -3.71
N TRP A 534 -16.31 -13.88 -2.67
CA TRP A 534 -15.88 -15.27 -2.81
C TRP A 534 -16.38 -16.12 -1.64
N PRO A 535 -17.66 -16.53 -1.67
CA PRO A 535 -18.22 -17.36 -0.62
C PRO A 535 -17.68 -18.77 -0.64
N ARG A 536 -17.28 -19.26 0.54
CA ARG A 536 -16.70 -20.59 0.72
C ARG A 536 -17.37 -21.34 1.86
N VAL A 537 -17.58 -22.64 1.67
CA VAL A 537 -18.05 -23.55 2.71
C VAL A 537 -17.13 -24.75 2.77
N ILE A 538 -16.57 -25.01 3.96
CA ILE A 538 -15.69 -26.16 4.22
C ILE A 538 -16.40 -27.10 5.19
N MET A 539 -16.65 -28.32 4.74
CA MET A 539 -17.24 -29.41 5.53
C MET A 539 -16.14 -30.24 6.17
N ILE A 540 -16.07 -30.26 7.51
CA ILE A 540 -15.13 -31.14 8.23
C ILE A 540 -15.68 -32.57 8.20
N SER A 541 -15.21 -33.35 7.24
CA SER A 541 -15.57 -34.75 7.04
C SER A 541 -14.59 -35.69 7.76
N SER A 542 -14.23 -36.81 7.13
CA SER A 542 -13.25 -37.78 7.62
C SER A 542 -12.81 -38.67 6.47
N ALA A 543 -11.58 -39.17 6.48
CA ALA A 543 -11.13 -40.23 5.57
C ALA A 543 -12.06 -41.46 5.60
N ARG A 544 -12.80 -41.68 6.70
CA ARG A 544 -13.85 -42.72 6.80
C ARG A 544 -15.10 -42.46 5.95
N GLY A 545 -15.23 -41.26 5.37
CA GLY A 545 -16.22 -40.93 4.35
C GLY A 545 -15.78 -41.30 2.93
N SER A 546 -14.58 -41.87 2.75
CA SER A 546 -14.10 -42.37 1.46
C SER A 546 -14.59 -43.81 1.21
N ILE A 547 -15.43 -43.99 0.20
CA ILE A 547 -15.89 -45.31 -0.27
C ILE A 547 -14.73 -46.08 -0.90
N SER A 548 -13.85 -45.41 -1.64
CA SER A 548 -12.68 -46.00 -2.31
C SER A 548 -11.72 -46.58 -1.27
N ARG A 549 -11.33 -45.79 -0.27
CA ARG A 549 -10.43 -46.27 0.81
C ARG A 549 -11.06 -47.39 1.63
N THR A 550 -12.38 -47.34 1.82
CA THR A 550 -13.12 -48.40 2.52
C THR A 550 -13.11 -49.70 1.72
N THR A 551 -13.39 -49.64 0.42
CA THR A 551 -13.38 -50.78 -0.50
C THR A 551 -11.99 -51.41 -0.59
N ASN A 552 -10.95 -50.57 -0.64
CA ASN A 552 -9.56 -51.00 -0.70
C ASN A 552 -8.98 -51.45 0.65
N LYS A 553 -9.75 -51.37 1.74
CA LYS A 553 -9.30 -51.71 3.11
C LYS A 553 -8.05 -50.92 3.55
N GLU A 554 -7.92 -49.68 3.10
CA GLU A 554 -6.79 -48.78 3.42
C GLU A 554 -6.94 -48.14 4.81
N LEU A 555 -8.11 -48.25 5.44
CA LEU A 555 -8.43 -47.62 6.72
C LEU A 555 -8.32 -48.62 7.87
N PRO A 556 -7.98 -48.16 9.10
CA PRO A 556 -8.02 -48.97 10.31
C PRO A 556 -9.44 -49.53 10.57
N PRO A 557 -9.57 -50.55 11.46
CA PRO A 557 -10.84 -51.19 11.80
C PRO A 557 -11.99 -50.18 12.02
N VAL A 558 -13.20 -50.60 11.63
CA VAL A 558 -14.41 -49.77 11.66
C VAL A 558 -14.58 -49.16 13.05
N ALA A 559 -14.74 -47.83 13.10
CA ALA A 559 -14.95 -47.12 14.36
C ALA A 559 -16.41 -47.25 14.82
N ASN A 560 -17.31 -46.53 14.15
CA ASN A 560 -18.75 -46.59 14.36
C ASN A 560 -19.40 -46.52 12.97
N ILE A 561 -20.31 -47.45 12.67
CA ILE A 561 -20.91 -47.58 11.34
C ILE A 561 -21.71 -46.32 10.98
N ASP A 562 -22.56 -45.86 11.90
CA ASP A 562 -23.41 -44.67 11.71
C ASP A 562 -22.55 -43.42 11.43
N TYR A 563 -21.41 -43.27 12.11
CA TYR A 563 -20.45 -42.20 11.85
C TYR A 563 -19.83 -42.30 10.45
N CYS A 564 -19.38 -43.49 10.03
CA CYS A 564 -18.76 -43.66 8.70
C CYS A 564 -19.78 -43.35 7.60
N VAL A 565 -20.99 -43.91 7.70
CA VAL A 565 -22.10 -43.63 6.77
C VAL A 565 -22.45 -42.14 6.77
N SER A 566 -22.46 -41.50 7.95
CA SER A 566 -22.70 -40.05 8.03
C SER A 566 -21.65 -39.21 7.31
N LYS A 567 -20.38 -39.61 7.35
CA LYS A 567 -19.31 -38.89 6.64
C LYS A 567 -19.33 -39.13 5.13
N VAL A 568 -19.78 -40.31 4.68
CA VAL A 568 -20.12 -40.52 3.26
C VAL A 568 -21.30 -39.62 2.86
N GLY A 569 -22.35 -39.57 3.67
CA GLY A 569 -23.52 -38.70 3.44
C GLY A 569 -23.16 -37.22 3.39
N LEU A 570 -22.27 -36.75 4.27
CA LEU A 570 -21.77 -35.39 4.28
C LEU A 570 -20.93 -35.05 3.02
N ASN A 571 -20.09 -35.99 2.58
CA ASN A 571 -19.33 -35.86 1.32
C ASN A 571 -20.28 -35.73 0.12
N MET A 572 -21.31 -36.59 0.05
CA MET A 572 -22.30 -36.56 -1.03
C MET A 572 -23.18 -35.30 -0.98
N LEU A 573 -23.58 -34.85 0.21
CA LEU A 573 -24.28 -33.58 0.40
C LEU A 573 -23.45 -32.40 -0.15
N MET A 574 -22.17 -32.33 0.21
CA MET A 574 -21.25 -31.29 -0.26
C MET A 574 -21.16 -31.28 -1.79
N LEU A 575 -21.01 -32.44 -2.42
CA LEU A 575 -21.00 -32.58 -3.88
C LEU A 575 -22.30 -32.11 -4.53
N HIS A 576 -23.46 -32.48 -4.00
CA HIS A 576 -24.75 -32.01 -4.53
C HIS A 576 -24.93 -30.50 -4.36
N LEU A 577 -24.46 -29.91 -3.25
CA LEU A 577 -24.44 -28.47 -3.07
C LEU A 577 -23.53 -27.78 -4.10
N GLN A 578 -22.32 -28.31 -4.33
CA GLN A 578 -21.44 -27.79 -5.38
C GLN A 578 -22.09 -27.89 -6.77
N ASN A 579 -22.69 -29.03 -7.09
CA ASN A 579 -23.35 -29.24 -8.37
C ASN A 579 -24.50 -28.24 -8.55
N ALA A 580 -25.29 -27.98 -7.51
CA ALA A 580 -26.34 -26.97 -7.55
C ALA A 580 -25.79 -25.56 -7.89
N GLU A 581 -24.62 -25.18 -7.35
CA GLU A 581 -23.96 -23.90 -7.70
C GLU A 581 -23.36 -23.91 -9.12
N ASN A 582 -22.83 -25.05 -9.58
CA ASN A 582 -22.29 -25.17 -10.93
C ASN A 582 -23.35 -24.86 -11.99
N TYR A 583 -24.58 -25.34 -11.79
CA TYR A 583 -25.73 -25.09 -12.66
C TYR A 583 -26.52 -23.81 -12.31
N SER A 584 -26.14 -23.09 -11.26
CA SER A 584 -26.83 -21.85 -10.87
C SER A 584 -26.47 -20.69 -11.80
N GLU A 585 -27.45 -19.83 -12.08
CA GLU A 585 -27.27 -18.54 -12.78
C GLU A 585 -26.88 -17.40 -11.82
N ASN A 586 -26.70 -17.68 -10.53
CA ASN A 586 -26.27 -16.67 -9.56
C ASN A 586 -24.83 -16.18 -9.84
N ASP A 587 -24.62 -14.86 -9.78
CA ASP A 587 -23.28 -14.26 -9.91
C ASP A 587 -22.37 -14.58 -8.72
N SER A 588 -22.93 -14.74 -7.52
CA SER A 588 -22.20 -15.08 -6.28
C SER A 588 -22.36 -16.57 -5.96
N LYS A 589 -21.61 -17.40 -6.69
CA LYS A 589 -21.58 -18.86 -6.52
C LYS A 589 -20.76 -19.27 -5.30
N ILE A 590 -21.32 -20.14 -4.46
CA ILE A 590 -20.65 -20.67 -3.27
C ILE A 590 -19.72 -21.82 -3.68
N SER A 591 -18.47 -21.78 -3.24
CA SER A 591 -17.52 -22.88 -3.44
C SER A 591 -17.53 -23.81 -2.23
N PHE A 592 -17.67 -25.12 -2.47
CA PHE A 592 -17.75 -26.13 -1.43
C PHE A 592 -16.54 -27.06 -1.44
N TRP A 593 -16.04 -27.44 -0.27
CA TRP A 593 -15.03 -28.49 -0.11
C TRP A 593 -15.36 -29.38 1.08
N ALA A 594 -14.94 -30.64 1.01
CA ALA A 594 -14.85 -31.52 2.16
C ALA A 594 -13.39 -31.67 2.58
N ILE A 595 -13.12 -31.85 3.87
CA ILE A 595 -11.77 -32.16 4.35
C ILE A 595 -11.74 -33.27 5.39
N SER A 596 -10.63 -34.00 5.43
CA SER A 596 -10.30 -34.96 6.48
C SER A 596 -9.17 -34.37 7.33
N PRO A 597 -9.41 -34.07 8.62
CA PRO A 597 -8.36 -33.52 9.49
C PRO A 597 -7.32 -34.57 9.90
N GLY A 598 -7.57 -35.86 9.61
CA GLY A 598 -6.78 -36.99 10.10
C GLY A 598 -7.21 -37.44 11.49
N HIS A 599 -6.45 -38.37 12.08
CA HIS A 599 -6.80 -38.98 13.37
C HIS A 599 -6.24 -38.17 14.56
N CYS A 600 -6.90 -37.04 14.86
CA CYS A 600 -6.44 -36.07 15.86
C CYS A 600 -6.74 -36.45 17.32
N LYS A 601 -5.86 -36.05 18.25
CA LYS A 601 -6.02 -36.21 19.71
C LYS A 601 -7.09 -35.26 20.25
N THR A 602 -8.34 -35.71 20.35
CA THR A 602 -9.46 -34.86 20.82
C THR A 602 -10.40 -35.62 21.75
N SER A 603 -11.20 -34.89 22.53
CA SER A 603 -12.22 -35.49 23.39
C SER A 603 -13.26 -36.33 22.64
N PHE A 604 -13.52 -36.02 21.36
CA PHE A 604 -14.45 -36.75 20.50
C PHE A 604 -14.12 -38.25 20.40
N ASN A 605 -12.83 -38.61 20.36
CA ASN A 605 -12.37 -39.99 20.29
C ASN A 605 -11.73 -40.48 21.60
N GLY A 606 -11.92 -39.75 22.71
CA GLY A 606 -11.28 -40.05 23.99
C GLY A 606 -9.75 -39.95 23.93
N TYR A 607 -9.22 -39.00 23.16
CA TYR A 607 -7.78 -38.72 23.00
C TYR A 607 -6.96 -39.87 22.42
N ARG A 608 -7.58 -40.79 21.68
CA ARG A 608 -6.91 -41.95 21.05
C ARG A 608 -6.15 -41.63 19.76
N GLY A 609 -6.32 -40.41 19.24
CA GLY A 609 -5.64 -39.96 18.01
C GLY A 609 -4.11 -39.95 18.14
N LYS A 610 -3.41 -39.95 17.00
CA LYS A 610 -1.94 -39.80 16.95
C LYS A 610 -1.52 -38.39 16.57
N LYS A 611 -2.33 -37.72 15.75
CA LYS A 611 -2.06 -36.41 15.17
C LYS A 611 -2.43 -35.28 16.12
N ASP A 612 -1.65 -34.21 16.12
CA ASP A 612 -2.00 -32.99 16.86
C ASP A 612 -3.21 -32.29 16.20
N PRO A 613 -4.18 -31.75 16.96
CA PRO A 613 -5.30 -31.02 16.38
C PRO A 613 -4.88 -29.83 15.48
N LEU A 614 -3.78 -29.14 15.80
CA LEU A 614 -3.28 -28.02 15.00
C LEU A 614 -2.73 -28.48 13.66
N GLU A 615 -2.00 -29.61 13.62
CA GLU A 615 -1.62 -30.28 12.37
C GLU A 615 -2.86 -30.75 11.59
N GLY A 616 -3.94 -31.10 12.29
CA GLY A 616 -5.23 -31.45 11.68
C GLY A 616 -5.93 -30.27 11.01
N ALA A 617 -5.76 -29.07 11.56
CA ALA A 617 -6.30 -27.83 11.03
C ALA A 617 -5.57 -27.35 9.76
N GLU A 618 -4.35 -27.81 9.50
CA GLU A 618 -3.52 -27.37 8.39
C GLU A 618 -4.22 -27.51 7.02
N VAL A 619 -4.99 -28.58 6.80
CA VAL A 619 -5.76 -28.77 5.56
C VAL A 619 -6.77 -27.63 5.32
N VAL A 620 -7.37 -27.11 6.39
CA VAL A 620 -8.32 -25.99 6.33
C VAL A 620 -7.57 -24.70 5.98
N VAL A 621 -6.44 -24.44 6.63
CA VAL A 621 -5.65 -23.23 6.36
C VAL A 621 -5.14 -23.22 4.92
N ARG A 622 -4.67 -24.36 4.39
CA ARG A 622 -4.24 -24.47 2.99
C ARG A 622 -5.36 -24.15 2.00
N LEU A 623 -6.58 -24.61 2.27
CA LEU A 623 -7.75 -24.24 1.46
C LEU A 623 -8.10 -22.75 1.56
N LEU A 624 -7.91 -22.14 2.73
CA LEU A 624 -8.21 -20.72 2.92
C LEU A 624 -7.17 -19.79 2.28
N GLU A 625 -5.90 -20.22 2.26
CA GLU A 625 -4.79 -19.53 1.60
C GLU A 625 -4.76 -19.70 0.07
N ALA A 626 -5.42 -20.75 -0.45
CA ALA A 626 -5.48 -20.99 -1.88
C ALA A 626 -6.17 -19.83 -2.62
N GLU A 627 -5.70 -19.52 -3.83
CA GLU A 627 -6.34 -18.54 -4.71
C GLU A 627 -7.68 -19.08 -5.26
N LYS A 628 -8.60 -18.18 -5.63
CA LYS A 628 -9.86 -18.55 -6.28
C LYS A 628 -9.58 -19.33 -7.57
N GLY A 629 -10.07 -20.57 -7.63
CA GLY A 629 -9.88 -21.47 -8.77
C GLY A 629 -8.58 -22.29 -8.74
N GLN A 630 -7.68 -22.06 -7.77
CA GLN A 630 -6.46 -22.87 -7.63
C GLN A 630 -6.78 -24.31 -7.21
N ILE A 631 -7.76 -24.46 -6.32
CA ILE A 631 -8.28 -25.76 -5.87
C ILE A 631 -9.69 -25.89 -6.41
N GLU A 632 -9.94 -26.94 -7.19
CA GLU A 632 -11.25 -27.23 -7.75
C GLU A 632 -12.28 -27.40 -6.64
N SER A 633 -13.41 -26.70 -6.73
CA SER A 633 -14.53 -26.83 -5.80
C SER A 633 -15.29 -28.13 -6.03
N GLY A 634 -15.90 -28.71 -4.98
CA GLY A 634 -16.53 -30.02 -5.05
C GLY A 634 -15.53 -31.17 -4.91
N THR A 635 -14.42 -30.95 -4.22
CA THR A 635 -13.36 -31.95 -4.00
C THR A 635 -13.15 -32.22 -2.51
N PHE A 636 -12.43 -33.30 -2.20
CA PHE A 636 -12.18 -33.79 -0.84
C PHE A 636 -10.68 -33.82 -0.55
N TRP A 637 -10.22 -33.18 0.54
CA TRP A 637 -8.78 -32.99 0.81
C TRP A 637 -8.34 -33.44 2.19
N GLU A 638 -7.06 -33.75 2.33
CA GLU A 638 -6.41 -33.97 3.62
C GLU A 638 -4.99 -33.39 3.64
N TYR A 639 -4.45 -33.25 4.84
CA TYR A 639 -3.05 -32.95 5.07
C TYR A 639 -2.46 -34.06 5.93
N GLU A 640 -1.69 -34.97 5.35
CA GLU A 640 -1.18 -36.16 6.06
C GLU A 640 0.31 -36.32 5.76
N SER A 641 1.11 -36.59 6.79
CA SER A 641 2.58 -36.75 6.67
C SER A 641 3.29 -35.59 5.91
N GLY A 642 2.81 -34.36 6.09
CA GLY A 642 3.38 -33.17 5.43
C GLY A 642 2.89 -32.91 4.00
N ILE A 643 1.99 -33.75 3.48
CA ILE A 643 1.50 -33.67 2.10
C ILE A 643 0.04 -33.19 2.12
N PHE A 644 -0.23 -32.09 1.40
CA PHE A 644 -1.58 -31.63 1.09
C PHE A 644 -2.07 -32.34 -0.17
N GLY A 645 -3.10 -33.17 -0.06
CA GLY A 645 -3.52 -34.06 -1.15
C GLY A 645 -5.02 -34.30 -1.20
N GLN A 646 -5.51 -34.62 -2.39
CA GLN A 646 -6.90 -34.99 -2.61
C GLN A 646 -7.15 -36.41 -2.12
N VAL A 647 -8.25 -36.60 -1.39
CA VAL A 647 -8.73 -37.90 -0.92
C VAL A 647 -9.72 -38.45 -1.95
N PRO A 648 -9.58 -39.72 -2.38
CA PRO A 648 -10.55 -40.33 -3.27
C PRO A 648 -11.93 -40.46 -2.58
N TRP A 649 -12.99 -40.39 -3.37
CA TRP A 649 -14.37 -40.47 -2.88
C TRP A 649 -14.72 -41.77 -2.19
#